data_AF-A0A7J5F490-F1
#
_entry.id   AF-A0A7J5F490-F1
#
_cell.length_a   1.000
_cell.length_b   1.000
_cell.length_c   1.000
_cell.angle_alpha   90.00
_cell.angle_beta   90.00
_cell.angle_gamma   90.00
#
_symmetry.space_group_name_H-M   'P 1'
#
loop_
_entity.id
_entity.type
_entity.pdbx_description
1 polymer ?
#
loop_
_entity_poly.entity_id
_entity_poly.type
_entity_poly.pdbx_seq_one_letter_code
_entity_poly.pdbx_strand_id
1 'polypeptide(L)'
;MDALRELHLRLDRGPPLVLAGDDPDEQRVSDGETEDGRHPEHGPLHVEVGQLFAAESEGDSGFHLHRRDIRLQSLEADESEKQSDADVDENGPQQFEGIPLSEDDGGGEGSADDRHDEQPEPGGGDDGVVHEQREGTDHGEEERHRHRKPADVCVAHRSQDVVLRCHVLLRRRNVSLLLRRSRRRCCAYHLSAAFSILMSRMNAYLSENSMKISLLLLLLLPVSAPGQSYADFFTDRTLRVDYHHTGTKGTELFALDKLYDEGPWPGSRTQLLDGLNFGEYMLRVFDAASGRLIYSRGFSSMFNEWHSTDEALAGTMKTFHETVRIPMPKERVQLTISRRDKQMNFRELFSAVIDPANAAAVNRQNRTPLFPSRKFIDNGPPEKKVDLLIVGDGYAKADMEKFREDVKHYTDALFGTSPFKERRKEFNVWMIEVESKESGVDRPMSNEWVENALGTMYDTFGSARYILTEENRTLRDICGQVPYDALAILVNDDRYGGGGIYNLYTTCFTKTDKKGMEWQMDYVFVHELGHSFGGLGDEYYTSSVAYTDFYQAGVEPWEPNLTTQTDRTKLKWRSFVAASTPVPTPWRKEEYDSLETMRAKLDRLAPDYYQKRKPLYDAGQAIITGAQYKNTVGLFEGGGYVSKGVYRPAVDCRMFTLSLVGFDPVCSAAINKVIDTFCK
;
A
#
# COMPACT_ATOMS: atom_id res chain seq x y z
N MET A 1 25.02 -38.39 -33.14
CA MET A 1 25.91 -39.57 -33.14
C MET A 1 27.19 -39.13 -33.83
N ASP A 2 28.28 -39.08 -33.06
CA ASP A 2 29.64 -38.64 -33.44
C ASP A 2 29.99 -37.15 -33.33
N ALA A 3 29.68 -36.56 -32.17
CA ALA A 3 30.46 -35.45 -31.57
C ALA A 3 30.20 -35.33 -30.05
N LEU A 4 30.08 -36.44 -29.32
CA LEU A 4 29.88 -36.49 -27.86
C LEU A 4 30.51 -37.77 -27.29
N ARG A 5 31.84 -37.92 -27.40
CA ARG A 5 32.58 -39.05 -26.81
C ARG A 5 34.06 -38.80 -26.46
N GLU A 6 34.43 -37.55 -26.22
CA GLU A 6 35.68 -37.19 -25.54
C GLU A 6 35.45 -35.99 -24.60
N LEU A 7 34.97 -36.26 -23.39
CA LEU A 7 35.40 -35.60 -22.13
C LEU A 7 34.63 -36.21 -20.96
N HIS A 8 34.97 -37.45 -20.58
CA HIS A 8 34.46 -38.05 -19.36
C HIS A 8 35.44 -39.07 -18.78
N LEU A 9 36.61 -38.61 -18.34
CA LEU A 9 37.52 -39.28 -17.40
C LEU A 9 38.74 -38.38 -17.15
N ARG A 10 38.69 -37.58 -16.08
CA ARG A 10 39.83 -37.05 -15.29
C ARG A 10 39.28 -36.11 -14.20
N LEU A 11 38.68 -36.73 -13.18
CA LEU A 11 38.48 -36.11 -11.87
C LEU A 11 39.29 -36.94 -10.89
N ASP A 12 40.49 -36.46 -10.57
CA ASP A 12 41.09 -36.69 -9.25
C ASP A 12 42.07 -35.55 -8.93
N ARG A 13 41.81 -34.91 -7.78
CA ARG A 13 42.75 -34.16 -6.90
C ARG A 13 43.22 -32.76 -7.33
N GLY A 14 42.61 -31.74 -6.72
CA GLY A 14 43.22 -30.43 -6.48
C GLY A 14 43.77 -30.32 -5.03
N PRO A 15 44.88 -29.59 -4.78
CA PRO A 15 45.56 -29.48 -3.48
C PRO A 15 45.02 -28.34 -2.57
N PRO A 16 45.40 -28.31 -1.28
CA PRO A 16 44.87 -27.37 -0.29
C PRO A 16 45.54 -25.99 -0.32
N LEU A 17 44.78 -24.95 0.07
CA LEU A 17 45.23 -23.57 0.29
C LEU A 17 46.00 -23.43 1.62
N VAL A 18 47.15 -22.76 1.58
CA VAL A 18 47.95 -22.32 2.74
C VAL A 18 47.97 -20.79 2.76
N LEU A 19 47.81 -20.22 3.96
CA LEU A 19 48.03 -18.81 4.31
C LEU A 19 49.39 -18.67 5.03
N ALA A 20 50.12 -17.57 4.77
CA ALA A 20 51.28 -17.05 5.53
C ALA A 20 51.51 -15.57 5.13
N GLY A 21 52.06 -14.64 5.92
CA GLY A 21 52.67 -14.59 7.27
C GLY A 21 52.34 -13.24 7.94
N ASP A 22 52.91 -12.78 9.07
CA ASP A 22 54.29 -12.89 9.57
C ASP A 22 54.41 -12.74 11.12
N ASP A 23 55.61 -13.15 11.58
CA ASP A 23 56.35 -13.21 12.88
C ASP A 23 56.26 -12.03 13.90
N PRO A 24 56.78 -12.10 15.17
CA PRO A 24 58.16 -12.52 15.51
C PRO A 24 58.46 -13.31 16.83
N ASP A 25 59.64 -13.95 16.80
CA ASP A 25 60.70 -14.17 17.83
C ASP A 25 60.59 -15.22 18.97
N GLU A 26 61.33 -16.32 18.74
CA GLU A 26 62.49 -16.83 19.49
C GLU A 26 62.44 -17.29 21.00
N GLN A 27 62.58 -18.62 21.21
CA GLN A 27 63.61 -19.34 22.03
C GLN A 27 63.13 -20.56 22.86
N ARG A 28 63.39 -21.76 22.30
CA ARG A 28 64.12 -22.94 22.86
C ARG A 28 64.11 -23.25 24.39
N VAL A 29 63.67 -24.46 24.77
CA VAL A 29 64.44 -25.66 25.25
C VAL A 29 63.51 -26.62 26.05
N SER A 30 63.88 -27.89 26.00
CA SER A 30 63.22 -29.15 26.33
C SER A 30 63.14 -29.59 27.81
N ASP A 31 62.37 -30.67 28.00
CA ASP A 31 62.52 -31.82 28.92
C ASP A 31 61.75 -31.89 30.26
N GLY A 32 61.22 -33.12 30.51
CA GLY A 32 60.88 -33.70 31.82
C GLY A 32 59.37 -33.79 32.12
N GLU A 33 58.73 -34.97 32.03
CA GLU A 33 58.47 -35.90 33.16
C GLU A 33 57.54 -35.29 34.23
N THR A 34 56.41 -35.85 34.71
CA THR A 34 55.90 -37.22 34.90
C THR A 34 54.44 -37.12 35.39
N GLU A 35 53.66 -38.21 35.22
CA GLU A 35 52.63 -38.83 36.11
C GLU A 35 51.75 -37.90 37.01
N ASP A 36 50.43 -38.03 37.20
CA ASP A 36 49.50 -39.16 37.42
C ASP A 36 48.10 -38.47 37.41
N GLY A 37 47.09 -38.93 36.68
CA GLY A 37 46.14 -39.90 37.24
C GLY A 37 44.74 -39.33 37.51
N ARG A 38 43.74 -39.95 36.86
CA ARG A 38 42.33 -40.14 37.26
C ARG A 38 41.26 -39.08 36.89
N HIS A 39 40.58 -39.41 35.79
CA HIS A 39 39.12 -39.37 35.51
C HIS A 39 38.17 -39.73 36.71
N PRO A 40 36.82 -39.62 36.60
CA PRO A 40 35.98 -38.55 36.01
C PRO A 40 34.60 -38.34 36.72
N GLU A 41 33.74 -37.51 36.11
CA GLU A 41 32.25 -37.50 36.10
C GLU A 41 31.41 -37.27 37.39
N HIS A 42 30.57 -36.22 37.37
CA HIS A 42 29.09 -36.28 37.24
C HIS A 42 28.38 -34.97 37.70
N GLY A 43 27.45 -34.49 36.87
CA GLY A 43 26.11 -34.07 37.32
C GLY A 43 25.84 -32.59 37.68
N PRO A 44 24.66 -32.02 37.31
CA PRO A 44 24.40 -30.58 37.27
C PRO A 44 23.66 -30.04 38.52
N LEU A 45 23.78 -28.74 38.77
CA LEU A 45 23.08 -28.02 39.85
C LEU A 45 22.07 -27.00 39.31
N HIS A 46 20.81 -27.23 39.69
CA HIS A 46 19.74 -26.22 39.76
C HIS A 46 20.11 -25.13 40.79
N VAL A 47 19.72 -23.87 40.53
CA VAL A 47 19.61 -22.85 41.57
C VAL A 47 18.29 -22.09 41.41
N GLU A 48 17.52 -22.11 42.51
CA GLU A 48 16.27 -21.39 42.76
C GLU A 48 16.49 -19.90 43.06
N VAL A 49 15.40 -19.16 42.84
CA VAL A 49 15.16 -17.74 43.13
C VAL A 49 15.03 -17.51 44.65
N GLY A 50 15.63 -16.42 45.14
CA GLY A 50 15.38 -15.88 46.48
C GLY A 50 15.15 -14.36 46.46
N GLN A 51 13.95 -13.93 46.87
CA GLN A 51 13.59 -12.55 47.24
C GLN A 51 13.84 -12.31 48.73
N LEU A 52 14.22 -11.08 49.13
CA LEU A 52 13.83 -10.35 50.36
C LEU A 52 14.35 -8.89 50.26
N PHE A 53 13.49 -7.84 50.20
CA PHE A 53 13.02 -6.93 51.28
C PHE A 53 14.17 -6.20 52.04
N ALA A 54 14.16 -4.92 52.45
CA ALA A 54 13.29 -3.71 52.34
C ALA A 54 14.04 -2.51 53.00
N ALA A 55 13.67 -1.26 52.64
CA ALA A 55 13.68 0.02 53.42
C ALA A 55 14.99 0.48 54.14
N GLU A 56 15.36 1.75 54.38
CA GLU A 56 14.69 3.06 54.49
C GLU A 56 15.78 4.17 54.65
N SER A 57 15.37 5.44 54.61
CA SER A 57 15.94 6.67 55.25
C SER A 57 16.52 7.80 54.38
N GLU A 58 16.06 9.00 54.75
CA GLU A 58 16.28 10.35 54.21
C GLU A 58 17.65 10.94 54.55
N GLY A 59 18.08 11.97 53.79
CA GLY A 59 19.21 12.82 54.17
C GLY A 59 19.59 13.86 53.12
N ASP A 60 19.17 15.09 53.35
CA ASP A 60 19.50 16.32 52.62
C ASP A 60 20.97 16.73 52.80
N SER A 61 21.66 17.13 51.72
CA SER A 61 22.76 18.11 51.75
C SER A 61 23.22 18.46 50.33
N GLY A 62 23.09 19.74 49.97
CA GLY A 62 23.67 20.30 48.75
C GLY A 62 25.20 20.44 48.83
N PHE A 63 25.86 20.37 47.67
CA PHE A 63 27.23 20.88 47.50
C PHE A 63 27.42 21.44 46.09
N HIS A 64 27.71 22.75 46.03
CA HIS A 64 28.38 23.43 44.93
C HIS A 64 29.80 22.88 44.75
N LEU A 65 30.27 22.75 43.51
CA LEU A 65 31.69 22.70 43.20
C LEU A 65 32.05 23.56 41.98
N HIS A 66 33.17 24.23 42.18
CA HIS A 66 33.72 25.38 41.47
C HIS A 66 34.25 25.09 40.06
N ARG A 67 34.04 26.05 39.15
CA ARG A 67 34.95 26.37 38.03
C ARG A 67 36.31 26.83 38.55
N ARG A 68 37.39 26.39 37.88
CA ARG A 68 38.62 27.17 37.67
C ARG A 68 39.32 26.78 36.37
N ASP A 69 39.67 27.82 35.61
CA ASP A 69 40.36 27.86 34.32
C ASP A 69 41.82 27.37 34.39
N ILE A 70 42.34 26.86 33.26
CA ILE A 70 43.71 27.14 32.77
C ILE A 70 43.68 27.32 31.23
N ARG A 71 44.55 28.23 30.78
CA ARG A 71 44.61 29.01 29.54
C ARG A 71 45.77 28.53 28.63
N LEU A 72 45.84 29.12 27.41
CA LEU A 72 46.96 29.23 26.44
C LEU A 72 46.92 28.17 25.31
N GLN A 73 47.23 28.45 24.03
CA GLN A 73 47.73 29.65 23.33
C GLN A 73 47.55 29.46 21.81
N SER A 74 47.26 30.55 21.11
CA SER A 74 47.32 30.70 19.65
C SER A 74 48.77 30.93 19.18
N LEU A 75 49.12 30.42 17.99
CA LEU A 75 50.28 30.87 17.21
C LEU A 75 49.92 30.92 15.71
N GLU A 76 50.22 32.07 15.13
CA GLU A 76 50.15 32.45 13.71
C GLU A 76 51.37 31.94 12.92
N ALA A 77 51.22 31.84 11.59
CA ALA A 77 52.21 32.22 10.56
C ALA A 77 51.47 32.12 9.19
N ASP A 78 51.08 33.20 8.51
CA ASP A 78 51.85 34.23 7.80
C ASP A 78 52.33 33.76 6.42
N GLU A 79 51.78 34.34 5.34
CA GLU A 79 52.55 35.17 4.40
C GLU A 79 51.66 35.74 3.27
N SER A 80 52.13 36.87 2.76
CA SER A 80 51.47 37.85 1.89
C SER A 80 52.11 37.85 0.50
N GLU A 81 51.42 38.40 -0.52
CA GLU A 81 51.91 39.53 -1.34
C GLU A 81 51.13 39.77 -2.66
N LYS A 82 50.83 41.06 -2.87
CA LYS A 82 50.93 41.87 -4.12
C LYS A 82 49.95 41.68 -5.31
N GLN A 83 48.91 42.51 -5.29
CA GLN A 83 48.61 43.65 -6.18
C GLN A 83 49.36 43.81 -7.53
N SER A 84 48.61 43.95 -8.64
CA SER A 84 48.83 44.97 -9.68
C SER A 84 47.63 45.12 -10.63
N ASP A 85 47.46 46.35 -11.12
CA ASP A 85 46.36 46.93 -11.88
C ASP A 85 46.32 46.59 -13.39
N ALA A 86 45.15 46.90 -13.98
CA ALA A 86 44.93 47.67 -15.20
C ALA A 86 44.49 46.98 -16.51
N ASP A 87 43.49 47.67 -17.11
CA ASP A 87 43.05 47.81 -18.51
C ASP A 87 42.12 46.72 -19.12
N VAL A 88 40.81 46.98 -19.27
CA VAL A 88 40.09 47.85 -20.26
C VAL A 88 39.96 47.19 -21.64
N ASP A 89 38.73 46.76 -21.96
CA ASP A 89 38.03 47.02 -23.23
C ASP A 89 36.55 46.56 -23.04
N GLU A 90 35.62 47.48 -22.81
CA GLU A 90 34.75 48.09 -23.83
C GLU A 90 34.09 47.08 -24.81
N ASN A 91 32.81 46.78 -24.56
CA ASN A 91 31.77 47.01 -25.56
C ASN A 91 30.40 47.09 -24.88
N GLY A 92 29.75 48.23 -25.10
CA GLY A 92 28.51 48.66 -24.47
C GLY A 92 27.22 48.04 -25.04
N PRO A 93 26.07 48.55 -24.56
CA PRO A 93 24.79 47.86 -24.58
C PRO A 93 23.92 48.23 -25.80
N GLN A 94 22.99 47.36 -26.17
CA GLN A 94 21.86 47.73 -27.03
C GLN A 94 20.52 47.44 -26.35
N GLN A 95 19.75 48.53 -26.30
CA GLN A 95 18.34 48.67 -25.94
C GLN A 95 17.45 47.84 -26.87
N PHE A 96 16.29 47.40 -26.38
CA PHE A 96 15.01 47.49 -27.12
C PHE A 96 13.83 47.65 -26.15
N GLU A 97 13.32 48.88 -26.14
CA GLU A 97 11.92 49.36 -26.11
C GLU A 97 10.81 48.55 -25.41
N GLY A 98 10.07 49.24 -24.53
CA GLY A 98 8.75 48.82 -24.03
C GLY A 98 7.58 49.51 -24.74
N ILE A 99 6.40 49.40 -24.10
CA ILE A 99 5.11 50.14 -24.24
C ILE A 99 3.94 49.27 -24.80
N PRO A 100 2.69 49.34 -24.28
CA PRO A 100 2.23 49.81 -22.96
C PRO A 100 1.11 48.95 -22.30
N LEU A 101 0.80 49.37 -21.07
CA LEU A 101 -0.46 49.23 -20.35
C LEU A 101 -1.63 49.92 -21.08
N SER A 102 -2.84 49.38 -20.90
CA SER A 102 -4.09 50.13 -21.07
C SER A 102 -4.98 49.88 -19.85
N GLU A 103 -5.17 50.92 -19.04
CA GLU A 103 -6.35 51.13 -18.22
C GLU A 103 -7.47 51.72 -19.10
N ASP A 104 -8.73 51.35 -18.85
CA ASP A 104 -9.87 52.26 -18.90
C ASP A 104 -11.09 51.57 -18.23
N ASP A 105 -11.36 52.03 -17.01
CA ASP A 105 -12.61 52.62 -16.50
C ASP A 105 -14.01 51.99 -16.68
N GLY A 106 -14.69 51.92 -15.52
CA GLY A 106 -16.12 52.21 -15.32
C GLY A 106 -17.00 50.97 -15.09
N GLY A 107 -17.78 50.79 -14.01
CA GLY A 107 -18.21 51.67 -12.92
C GLY A 107 -19.62 51.25 -12.46
N GLY A 108 -19.93 51.41 -11.16
CA GLY A 108 -21.29 51.43 -10.57
C GLY A 108 -21.79 50.08 -10.03
N GLU A 109 -21.86 49.84 -8.70
CA GLU A 109 -22.76 50.36 -7.66
C GLU A 109 -24.13 49.65 -7.54
N GLY A 110 -24.51 49.35 -6.29
CA GLY A 110 -25.84 48.91 -5.82
C GLY A 110 -25.76 47.57 -5.05
N SER A 111 -25.69 47.52 -3.71
CA SER A 111 -26.81 47.63 -2.73
C SER A 111 -28.01 46.73 -3.12
N ALA A 112 -28.68 45.99 -2.24
CA ALA A 112 -28.78 45.96 -0.79
C ALA A 112 -29.33 44.58 -0.35
N ASP A 113 -29.31 44.36 0.97
CA ASP A 113 -30.32 43.70 1.80
C ASP A 113 -31.36 42.76 1.13
N ASP A 114 -31.46 41.52 1.64
CA ASP A 114 -32.74 41.09 2.20
C ASP A 114 -32.55 40.05 3.31
N ARG A 115 -33.04 40.43 4.50
CA ARG A 115 -33.40 39.55 5.62
C ARG A 115 -34.85 39.09 5.43
N HIS A 116 -35.23 38.10 6.25
CA HIS A 116 -36.54 37.50 6.51
C HIS A 116 -36.56 36.02 6.07
N ASP A 117 -37.00 35.05 6.86
CA ASP A 117 -37.80 35.12 8.08
C ASP A 117 -37.55 33.91 8.98
N GLU A 118 -37.88 34.14 10.24
CA GLU A 118 -37.78 33.25 11.39
C GLU A 118 -39.18 32.62 11.67
N GLN A 119 -39.17 31.41 12.25
CA GLN A 119 -40.24 30.81 13.10
C GLN A 119 -41.36 29.96 12.44
N PRO A 120 -42.18 29.21 13.24
CA PRO A 120 -41.80 28.03 14.04
C PRO A 120 -42.80 26.85 13.90
N GLU A 121 -42.50 25.73 14.59
CA GLU A 121 -43.40 24.60 14.93
C GLU A 121 -44.82 25.00 15.40
N PRO A 122 -45.82 24.08 15.28
CA PRO A 122 -46.31 23.45 16.51
C PRO A 122 -46.80 21.98 16.38
N GLY A 123 -46.33 21.10 17.28
CA GLY A 123 -47.10 20.50 18.40
C GLY A 123 -48.46 19.80 18.20
N GLY A 124 -48.57 18.61 18.83
CA GLY A 124 -49.81 17.93 19.28
C GLY A 124 -50.20 16.69 18.45
N GLY A 125 -50.58 15.53 18.99
CA GLY A 125 -50.98 15.07 20.32
C GLY A 125 -51.93 13.86 20.17
N ASP A 126 -51.96 13.00 21.18
CA ASP A 126 -53.01 12.04 21.59
C ASP A 126 -53.25 10.66 20.92
N ASP A 127 -52.88 9.63 21.70
CA ASP A 127 -53.77 8.70 22.44
C ASP A 127 -54.44 7.44 21.84
N GLY A 128 -54.38 6.38 22.66
CA GLY A 128 -55.34 5.27 22.76
C GLY A 128 -54.73 3.89 22.52
N VAL A 129 -54.08 3.22 23.49
CA VAL A 129 -54.66 2.35 24.56
C VAL A 129 -55.53 1.21 24.03
N VAL A 130 -55.17 -0.05 24.35
CA VAL A 130 -55.96 -1.02 25.14
C VAL A 130 -55.21 -2.36 25.32
N HIS A 131 -55.21 -2.83 26.57
CA HIS A 131 -54.82 -4.14 27.12
C HIS A 131 -55.51 -5.34 26.41
N GLU A 132 -54.99 -6.57 26.41
CA GLU A 132 -55.15 -7.59 27.47
C GLU A 132 -54.34 -8.85 27.05
N GLN A 133 -53.56 -9.47 27.95
CA GLN A 133 -53.86 -10.75 28.65
C GLN A 133 -54.14 -11.94 27.72
N ARG A 134 -53.73 -13.18 27.95
CA ARG A 134 -52.81 -13.93 28.83
C ARG A 134 -52.89 -15.38 28.29
N GLU A 135 -52.16 -16.30 28.93
CA GLU A 135 -52.20 -17.77 28.75
C GLU A 135 -51.32 -18.29 27.59
N GLY A 136 -50.38 -19.21 27.77
CA GLY A 136 -50.10 -20.11 28.90
C GLY A 136 -50.09 -21.56 28.41
N THR A 137 -49.01 -22.29 28.74
CA THR A 137 -48.85 -23.76 28.75
C THR A 137 -48.72 -24.47 27.39
N ASP A 138 -48.01 -25.59 27.21
CA ASP A 138 -46.93 -26.35 27.91
C ASP A 138 -46.65 -27.59 27.01
N HIS A 139 -45.55 -28.28 27.27
CA HIS A 139 -45.12 -29.63 26.81
C HIS A 139 -44.44 -29.71 25.43
N GLY A 140 -43.29 -30.39 25.25
CA GLY A 140 -42.55 -31.31 26.11
C GLY A 140 -42.21 -32.61 25.36
N GLU A 141 -40.96 -33.08 25.54
CA GLU A 141 -40.38 -34.41 25.20
C GLU A 141 -39.87 -34.63 23.76
N GLU A 142 -38.55 -34.80 23.54
CA GLU A 142 -37.68 -36.00 23.73
C GLU A 142 -38.13 -37.18 22.84
N GLU A 143 -37.29 -37.88 22.05
CA GLU A 143 -36.04 -38.55 22.44
C GLU A 143 -35.23 -39.04 21.20
N ARG A 144 -34.02 -39.56 21.47
CA ARG A 144 -32.89 -39.92 20.60
C ARG A 144 -33.05 -41.28 19.90
N HIS A 145 -32.31 -41.54 18.81
CA HIS A 145 -31.24 -42.56 18.78
C HIS A 145 -30.47 -42.72 17.44
N ARG A 146 -29.15 -42.46 17.52
CA ARG A 146 -27.95 -43.20 17.05
C ARG A 146 -27.94 -44.10 15.79
N HIS A 147 -27.02 -43.71 14.89
CA HIS A 147 -25.82 -44.42 14.37
C HIS A 147 -25.88 -45.59 13.35
N ARG A 148 -25.15 -45.34 12.23
CA ARG A 148 -23.92 -46.00 11.71
C ARG A 148 -23.97 -46.47 10.24
N LYS A 149 -22.98 -45.92 9.51
CA LYS A 149 -22.40 -46.10 8.17
C LYS A 149 -21.97 -47.56 7.80
N PRO A 150 -21.17 -47.81 6.72
CA PRO A 150 -21.42 -47.72 5.25
C PRO A 150 -20.85 -48.96 4.48
N ALA A 151 -20.92 -48.98 3.13
CA ALA A 151 -19.85 -49.49 2.22
C ALA A 151 -20.30 -49.61 0.73
N ASP A 152 -19.67 -48.82 -0.15
CA ASP A 152 -18.75 -49.23 -1.23
C ASP A 152 -19.13 -50.18 -2.42
N VAL A 153 -18.85 -49.67 -3.64
CA VAL A 153 -17.86 -50.19 -4.65
C VAL A 153 -18.31 -50.69 -6.05
N CYS A 154 -17.52 -50.22 -7.05
CA CYS A 154 -17.18 -50.73 -8.42
C CYS A 154 -18.18 -50.65 -9.60
N VAL A 155 -17.82 -50.57 -10.90
CA VAL A 155 -16.76 -49.98 -11.77
C VAL A 155 -16.94 -50.61 -13.19
N ALA A 156 -16.76 -49.81 -14.26
CA ALA A 156 -16.40 -50.17 -15.68
C ALA A 156 -17.44 -50.94 -16.56
N HIS A 157 -17.49 -50.89 -17.91
CA HIS A 157 -16.72 -50.24 -18.99
C HIS A 157 -17.49 -50.31 -20.36
N ARG A 158 -17.34 -49.27 -21.19
CA ARG A 158 -17.04 -49.18 -22.66
C ARG A 158 -17.93 -49.73 -23.82
N SER A 159 -17.63 -49.09 -24.99
CA SER A 159 -17.91 -49.31 -26.44
C SER A 159 -19.29 -48.88 -26.99
N GLN A 160 -19.45 -47.80 -27.78
CA GLN A 160 -19.04 -47.46 -29.18
C GLN A 160 -19.60 -48.39 -30.27
N ASP A 161 -20.47 -47.86 -31.17
CA ASP A 161 -20.19 -47.77 -32.62
C ASP A 161 -21.28 -47.04 -33.45
N VAL A 162 -20.93 -46.76 -34.71
CA VAL A 162 -21.35 -45.70 -35.65
C VAL A 162 -22.26 -46.25 -36.80
N VAL A 163 -22.93 -45.37 -37.59
CA VAL A 163 -23.02 -45.37 -39.09
C VAL A 163 -24.43 -45.20 -39.78
N LEU A 164 -24.48 -44.14 -40.63
CA LEU A 164 -25.16 -43.83 -41.93
C LEU A 164 -26.68 -43.54 -42.18
N ARG A 165 -26.90 -42.29 -42.67
CA ARG A 165 -27.59 -41.75 -43.88
C ARG A 165 -28.72 -42.50 -44.61
N CYS A 166 -29.74 -41.72 -45.05
CA CYS A 166 -30.10 -41.59 -46.48
C CYS A 166 -30.95 -40.33 -46.81
N HIS A 167 -30.71 -39.73 -47.99
CA HIS A 167 -31.40 -38.59 -48.63
C HIS A 167 -32.56 -39.06 -49.52
N VAL A 168 -33.55 -38.20 -49.85
CA VAL A 168 -34.10 -37.98 -51.22
C VAL A 168 -34.94 -36.66 -51.28
N LEU A 169 -34.81 -35.96 -52.43
CA LEU A 169 -35.39 -34.70 -52.89
C LEU A 169 -36.69 -34.87 -53.71
N LEU A 170 -37.52 -33.81 -53.87
CA LEU A 170 -37.87 -33.13 -55.17
C LEU A 170 -39.28 -32.46 -55.23
N ARG A 171 -39.27 -31.15 -55.59
CA ARG A 171 -40.09 -30.38 -56.60
C ARG A 171 -41.65 -30.34 -56.49
N ARG A 172 -42.43 -29.32 -56.90
CA ARG A 172 -42.28 -28.01 -57.60
C ARG A 172 -43.65 -27.23 -57.57
N ARG A 173 -43.58 -25.89 -57.53
CA ARG A 173 -44.37 -24.83 -58.26
C ARG A 173 -45.87 -24.52 -57.99
N ASN A 174 -46.06 -23.28 -57.52
CA ASN A 174 -46.82 -22.12 -58.07
C ASN A 174 -48.36 -22.02 -58.18
N VAL A 175 -48.79 -20.79 -57.90
CA VAL A 175 -49.98 -19.99 -58.32
C VAL A 175 -51.12 -19.86 -57.31
N SER A 176 -51.63 -18.64 -57.27
CA SER A 176 -52.37 -17.92 -56.24
C SER A 176 -53.85 -17.72 -56.56
N LEU A 177 -54.57 -17.25 -55.53
CA LEU A 177 -55.72 -16.34 -55.54
C LEU A 177 -57.17 -16.86 -55.74
N LEU A 178 -57.99 -16.45 -54.75
CA LEU A 178 -59.43 -16.17 -54.74
C LEU A 178 -60.44 -17.33 -54.74
N LEU A 179 -61.02 -17.59 -53.54
CA LEU A 179 -62.45 -17.33 -53.28
C LEU A 179 -62.77 -17.44 -51.77
N ARG A 180 -62.94 -16.26 -51.15
CA ARG A 180 -63.62 -16.03 -49.87
C ARG A 180 -65.14 -16.14 -50.09
N ARG A 181 -65.84 -16.68 -49.08
CA ARG A 181 -67.23 -16.41 -48.63
C ARG A 181 -68.14 -17.66 -48.63
N SER A 182 -68.05 -18.46 -47.56
CA SER A 182 -69.23 -19.14 -46.97
C SER A 182 -69.05 -19.63 -45.52
N ARG A 183 -67.85 -19.62 -44.92
CA ARG A 183 -67.61 -20.09 -43.53
C ARG A 183 -67.73 -19.04 -42.41
N ARG A 184 -68.59 -18.01 -42.52
CA ARG A 184 -68.64 -16.89 -41.54
C ARG A 184 -69.82 -16.87 -40.57
N ARG A 185 -70.69 -17.88 -40.52
CA ARG A 185 -71.81 -17.89 -39.55
C ARG A 185 -71.76 -18.96 -38.44
N CYS A 186 -70.82 -19.91 -38.47
CA CYS A 186 -70.62 -20.87 -37.35
C CYS A 186 -69.45 -20.54 -36.41
N CYS A 187 -68.50 -19.68 -36.77
CA CYS A 187 -67.34 -19.39 -35.90
C CYS A 187 -67.62 -18.39 -34.76
N ALA A 188 -68.62 -17.52 -34.87
CA ALA A 188 -68.81 -16.43 -33.91
C ALA A 188 -69.32 -16.88 -32.53
N TYR A 189 -70.14 -17.94 -32.48
CA TYR A 189 -70.69 -18.46 -31.21
C TYR A 189 -69.67 -19.28 -30.40
N HIS A 190 -68.77 -20.02 -31.06
CA HIS A 190 -67.76 -20.81 -30.35
C HIS A 190 -66.61 -19.95 -29.78
N LEU A 191 -66.28 -18.82 -30.41
CA LEU A 191 -65.24 -17.92 -29.92
C LEU A 191 -65.66 -17.14 -28.66
N SER A 192 -66.94 -16.75 -28.55
CA SER A 192 -67.43 -16.03 -27.37
C SER A 192 -67.48 -16.91 -26.12
N ALA A 193 -67.92 -18.18 -26.25
CA ALA A 193 -68.00 -19.10 -25.12
C ALA A 193 -66.61 -19.52 -24.62
N ALA A 194 -65.66 -19.76 -25.54
CA ALA A 194 -64.28 -20.08 -25.18
C ALA A 194 -63.59 -18.91 -24.46
N PHE A 195 -63.85 -17.66 -24.87
CA PHE A 195 -63.28 -16.48 -24.24
C PHE A 195 -63.84 -16.24 -22.83
N SER A 196 -65.14 -16.42 -22.62
CA SER A 196 -65.75 -16.30 -21.28
C SER A 196 -65.27 -17.38 -20.31
N ILE A 197 -65.06 -18.61 -20.78
CA ILE A 197 -64.52 -19.71 -19.95
C ILE A 197 -63.04 -19.46 -19.62
N LEU A 198 -62.27 -18.96 -20.58
CA LEU A 198 -60.85 -18.62 -20.37
C LEU A 198 -60.71 -17.49 -19.35
N MET A 199 -61.52 -16.42 -19.47
CA MET A 199 -61.50 -15.30 -18.52
C MET A 199 -61.99 -15.70 -17.13
N SER A 200 -62.99 -16.58 -17.02
CA SER A 200 -63.46 -17.09 -15.73
C SER A 200 -62.42 -17.96 -15.04
N ARG A 201 -61.72 -18.83 -15.78
CA ARG A 201 -60.61 -19.64 -15.24
C ARG A 201 -59.40 -18.79 -14.88
N MET A 202 -59.10 -17.74 -15.65
CA MET A 202 -58.00 -16.83 -15.36
C MET A 202 -58.30 -16.00 -14.10
N ASN A 203 -59.54 -15.53 -13.92
CA ASN A 203 -59.95 -14.83 -12.71
C ASN A 203 -59.96 -15.74 -11.47
N ALA A 204 -60.38 -17.00 -11.59
CA ALA A 204 -60.31 -17.98 -10.49
C ALA A 204 -58.85 -18.31 -10.12
N TYR A 205 -57.98 -18.47 -11.11
CA TYR A 205 -56.54 -18.69 -10.88
C TYR A 205 -55.86 -17.48 -10.25
N LEU A 206 -56.22 -16.27 -10.66
CA LEU A 206 -55.72 -15.02 -10.09
C LEU A 206 -56.29 -14.80 -8.67
N SER A 207 -57.53 -15.20 -8.36
CA SER A 207 -58.06 -15.05 -6.99
C SER A 207 -57.45 -16.06 -6.02
N GLU A 208 -57.28 -17.33 -6.41
CA GLU A 208 -56.67 -18.37 -5.56
C GLU A 208 -55.17 -18.15 -5.33
N ASN A 209 -54.48 -17.53 -6.29
CA ASN A 209 -53.05 -17.24 -6.17
C ASN A 209 -52.74 -15.78 -5.86
N SER A 210 -53.74 -14.91 -5.70
CA SER A 210 -53.56 -13.48 -5.41
C SER A 210 -52.66 -13.27 -4.21
N MET A 211 -52.90 -14.00 -3.11
CA MET A 211 -52.10 -13.92 -1.89
C MET A 211 -50.67 -14.43 -2.08
N LYS A 212 -50.46 -15.47 -2.90
CA LYS A 212 -49.12 -16.02 -3.21
C LYS A 212 -48.33 -15.15 -4.19
N ILE A 213 -49.01 -14.53 -5.16
CA ILE A 213 -48.43 -13.59 -6.11
C ILE A 213 -48.07 -12.28 -5.40
N SER A 214 -48.91 -11.79 -4.48
CA SER A 214 -48.60 -10.67 -3.61
C SER A 214 -47.42 -10.95 -2.66
N LEU A 215 -47.32 -12.17 -2.11
CA LEU A 215 -46.19 -12.56 -1.26
C LEU A 215 -44.87 -12.70 -2.05
N LEU A 216 -44.94 -13.21 -3.28
CA LEU A 216 -43.79 -13.30 -4.20
C LEU A 216 -43.34 -11.92 -4.70
N LEU A 217 -44.28 -11.00 -4.93
CA LEU A 217 -43.98 -9.60 -5.27
C LEU A 217 -43.40 -8.82 -4.07
N LEU A 218 -43.81 -9.13 -2.83
CA LEU A 218 -43.21 -8.57 -1.62
C LEU A 218 -41.75 -9.02 -1.42
N LEU A 219 -41.42 -10.25 -1.81
CA LEU A 219 -40.04 -10.81 -1.79
C LEU A 219 -39.16 -10.29 -2.94
N LEU A 220 -39.75 -9.67 -3.97
CA LEU A 220 -39.05 -9.06 -5.10
C LEU A 220 -38.91 -7.54 -4.97
N LEU A 221 -39.44 -6.94 -3.89
CA LEU A 221 -39.06 -5.59 -3.54
C LEU A 221 -37.57 -5.61 -3.18
N PRO A 222 -36.71 -4.86 -3.90
CA PRO A 222 -35.36 -4.67 -3.43
C PRO A 222 -35.47 -3.99 -2.07
N VAL A 223 -35.25 -4.76 -1.00
CA VAL A 223 -34.90 -4.17 0.28
C VAL A 223 -33.54 -3.55 0.02
N SER A 224 -33.54 -2.27 -0.37
CA SER A 224 -32.36 -1.44 -0.25
C SER A 224 -32.02 -1.47 1.22
N ALA A 225 -31.08 -2.35 1.62
CA ALA A 225 -30.48 -2.25 2.92
C ALA A 225 -30.03 -0.79 3.03
N PRO A 226 -30.51 -0.03 4.04
CA PRO A 226 -30.04 1.33 4.21
C PRO A 226 -28.52 1.28 4.23
N GLY A 227 -27.90 2.15 3.42
CA GLY A 227 -26.45 2.31 3.41
C GLY A 227 -25.97 2.44 4.85
N GLN A 228 -24.88 1.76 5.19
CA GLN A 228 -24.36 1.80 6.55
C GLN A 228 -24.02 3.25 6.92
N SER A 229 -24.67 3.82 7.93
CA SER A 229 -24.31 5.14 8.43
C SER A 229 -23.13 5.02 9.39
N TYR A 230 -22.16 5.93 9.28
CA TYR A 230 -21.04 6.02 10.21
C TYR A 230 -21.53 6.15 11.66
N ALA A 231 -22.54 7.00 11.87
CA ALA A 231 -23.08 7.31 13.18
C ALA A 231 -23.77 6.11 13.85
N ASP A 232 -24.09 5.05 13.12
CA ASP A 232 -24.69 3.85 13.70
C ASP A 232 -23.65 3.05 14.50
N PHE A 233 -22.40 3.02 14.04
CA PHE A 233 -21.37 2.10 14.54
C PHE A 233 -20.17 2.79 15.19
N PHE A 234 -19.88 4.04 14.82
CA PHE A 234 -18.62 4.70 15.20
C PHE A 234 -18.85 6.04 15.90
N THR A 235 -17.92 6.39 16.79
CA THR A 235 -17.77 7.76 17.32
C THR A 235 -16.85 8.58 16.42
N ASP A 236 -16.62 9.84 16.72
CA ASP A 236 -15.68 10.71 15.97
C ASP A 236 -14.21 10.52 16.39
N ARG A 237 -13.88 9.45 17.14
CA ARG A 237 -12.54 9.16 17.64
C ARG A 237 -11.84 8.08 16.80
N THR A 238 -10.53 7.94 16.94
CA THR A 238 -9.70 6.92 16.30
C THR A 238 -9.33 5.83 17.30
N LEU A 239 -9.63 4.57 16.97
CA LEU A 239 -9.00 3.43 17.63
C LEU A 239 -7.74 3.04 16.86
N ARG A 240 -6.58 3.25 17.48
CA ARG A 240 -5.30 2.70 17.01
C ARG A 240 -5.08 1.33 17.65
N VAL A 241 -4.74 0.36 16.81
CA VAL A 241 -4.48 -1.03 17.18
C VAL A 241 -3.06 -1.37 16.78
N ASP A 242 -2.20 -1.54 17.78
CA ASP A 242 -0.82 -1.99 17.60
C ASP A 242 -0.74 -3.50 17.79
N TYR A 243 0.05 -4.14 16.95
CA TYR A 243 0.27 -5.59 16.98
C TYR A 243 1.69 -5.95 16.54
N HIS A 244 2.10 -7.17 16.86
CA HIS A 244 3.31 -7.78 16.36
C HIS A 244 2.96 -8.74 15.21
N HIS A 245 3.68 -8.63 14.10
CA HIS A 245 3.64 -9.57 12.98
C HIS A 245 4.94 -10.38 12.99
N THR A 246 4.83 -11.65 13.35
CA THR A 246 5.97 -12.55 13.56
C THR A 246 5.92 -13.72 12.59
N GLY A 247 7.06 -14.10 12.03
CA GLY A 247 7.08 -15.22 11.11
C GLY A 247 8.40 -15.51 10.44
N THR A 248 8.31 -16.42 9.47
CA THR A 248 9.35 -16.82 8.52
C THR A 248 8.75 -16.74 7.11
N LYS A 249 9.46 -17.19 6.07
CA LYS A 249 8.84 -17.38 4.74
C LYS A 249 7.64 -18.36 4.73
N GLY A 250 7.56 -19.30 5.66
CA GLY A 250 6.51 -20.33 5.66
C GLY A 250 5.35 -20.08 6.63
N THR A 251 5.51 -19.14 7.56
CA THR A 251 4.65 -19.02 8.74
C THR A 251 4.40 -17.56 9.07
N GLU A 252 3.17 -17.25 9.47
CA GLU A 252 2.77 -15.93 9.92
C GLU A 252 1.88 -16.03 11.15
N LEU A 253 2.19 -15.20 12.13
CA LEU A 253 1.51 -15.11 13.41
C LEU A 253 1.34 -13.64 13.76
N PHE A 254 0.17 -13.29 14.29
CA PHE A 254 -0.13 -11.95 14.76
C PHE A 254 -0.41 -12.00 16.25
N ALA A 255 0.12 -11.03 17.00
CA ALA A 255 -0.17 -10.87 18.41
C ALA A 255 -0.60 -9.43 18.68
N LEU A 256 -1.78 -9.24 19.29
CA LEU A 256 -2.22 -7.92 19.75
C LEU A 256 -1.27 -7.40 20.82
N ASP A 257 -0.83 -6.14 20.68
CA ASP A 257 0.05 -5.47 21.62
C ASP A 257 -0.74 -4.44 22.45
N LYS A 258 -1.17 -3.34 21.82
CA LYS A 258 -1.80 -2.25 22.56
C LYS A 258 -2.90 -1.54 21.77
N LEU A 259 -3.91 -1.07 22.49
CA LEU A 259 -5.01 -0.28 21.96
C LEU A 259 -4.92 1.15 22.47
N TYR A 260 -5.19 2.12 21.61
CA TYR A 260 -5.17 3.54 21.96
C TYR A 260 -6.41 4.25 21.41
N ASP A 261 -6.94 5.17 22.20
CA ASP A 261 -7.73 6.27 21.68
C ASP A 261 -6.75 7.37 21.22
N GLU A 262 -6.58 7.51 19.92
CA GLU A 262 -5.55 8.38 19.33
C GLU A 262 -6.02 9.83 19.14
N GLY A 263 -7.30 10.15 19.38
CA GLY A 263 -7.82 11.47 19.02
C GLY A 263 -9.01 11.41 18.07
N PRO A 264 -9.38 12.54 17.44
CA PRO A 264 -10.39 12.58 16.39
C PRO A 264 -10.05 11.66 15.20
N TRP A 265 -11.08 11.08 14.57
CA TRP A 265 -10.98 10.31 13.33
C TRP A 265 -10.83 11.23 12.12
N PRO A 266 -9.69 11.17 11.40
CA PRO A 266 -9.46 12.03 10.24
C PRO A 266 -10.06 11.46 8.96
N GLY A 267 -10.21 10.14 8.84
CA GLY A 267 -10.57 9.51 7.58
C GLY A 267 -12.03 9.69 7.16
N SER A 268 -12.34 9.18 5.97
CA SER A 268 -13.71 9.23 5.42
C SER A 268 -14.75 8.63 6.37
N ARG A 269 -15.90 9.30 6.45
CA ARG A 269 -17.11 8.84 7.15
C ARG A 269 -18.18 8.28 6.22
N THR A 270 -17.89 8.18 4.92
CA THR A 270 -18.80 7.69 3.89
C THR A 270 -18.31 6.38 3.27
N GLN A 271 -17.00 6.28 3.00
CA GLN A 271 -16.36 5.11 2.39
C GLN A 271 -15.79 4.17 3.45
N LEU A 272 -16.69 3.54 4.22
CA LEU A 272 -16.33 2.67 5.36
C LEU A 272 -15.78 1.32 4.92
N LEU A 273 -16.24 0.81 3.79
CA LEU A 273 -15.84 -0.48 3.24
C LEU A 273 -14.91 -0.26 2.06
N ASP A 274 -13.75 -0.92 2.08
CA ASP A 274 -12.79 -0.93 0.99
C ASP A 274 -13.41 -1.49 -0.30
N GLY A 275 -13.59 -0.63 -1.30
CA GLY A 275 -14.03 -1.01 -2.64
C GLY A 275 -12.90 -1.15 -3.67
N LEU A 276 -11.66 -0.83 -3.30
CA LEU A 276 -10.50 -0.91 -4.20
C LEU A 276 -9.94 -2.33 -4.27
N ASN A 277 -10.03 -3.06 -3.16
CA ASN A 277 -9.46 -4.40 -3.01
C ASN A 277 -7.95 -4.38 -3.32
N PHE A 278 -7.24 -3.36 -2.83
CA PHE A 278 -5.77 -3.23 -2.92
C PHE A 278 -5.09 -3.80 -1.67
N GLY A 279 -3.78 -3.98 -1.72
CA GLY A 279 -2.96 -4.50 -0.63
C GLY A 279 -2.85 -6.04 -0.59
N GLU A 280 -1.76 -6.51 0.02
CA GLU A 280 -1.53 -7.93 0.33
C GLU A 280 -2.39 -8.40 1.51
N TYR A 281 -2.64 -7.49 2.46
CA TYR A 281 -3.48 -7.73 3.62
C TYR A 281 -4.78 -6.92 3.55
N MET A 282 -5.80 -7.42 4.25
CA MET A 282 -7.08 -6.74 4.43
C MET A 282 -7.45 -6.74 5.91
N LEU A 283 -7.63 -5.55 6.46
CA LEU A 283 -8.27 -5.32 7.74
C LEU A 283 -9.79 -5.37 7.55
N ARG A 284 -10.49 -6.10 8.42
CA ARG A 284 -11.95 -6.05 8.51
C ARG A 284 -12.41 -5.95 9.96
N VAL A 285 -13.42 -5.13 10.17
CA VAL A 285 -14.05 -4.91 11.49
C VAL A 285 -15.52 -5.28 11.38
N PHE A 286 -15.95 -6.22 12.20
CA PHE A 286 -17.32 -6.68 12.28
C PHE A 286 -17.95 -6.22 13.59
N ASP A 287 -19.18 -5.71 13.53
CA ASP A 287 -19.98 -5.50 14.73
C ASP A 287 -20.21 -6.85 15.42
N ALA A 288 -19.81 -7.00 16.68
CA ALA A 288 -19.81 -8.30 17.35
C ALA A 288 -21.22 -8.81 17.64
N ALA A 289 -22.21 -7.91 17.76
CA ALA A 289 -23.59 -8.29 18.05
C ALA A 289 -24.30 -8.87 16.82
N SER A 290 -24.13 -8.25 15.65
CA SER A 290 -24.81 -8.63 14.41
C SER A 290 -23.97 -9.47 13.44
N GLY A 291 -22.65 -9.48 13.61
CA GLY A 291 -21.70 -10.07 12.64
C GLY A 291 -21.58 -9.27 11.34
N ARG A 292 -22.14 -8.06 11.27
CA ARG A 292 -22.08 -7.20 10.08
C ARG A 292 -20.68 -6.63 9.89
N LEU A 293 -20.13 -6.70 8.67
CA LEU A 293 -18.91 -5.97 8.31
C LEU A 293 -19.21 -4.47 8.32
N ILE A 294 -18.48 -3.72 9.14
CA ILE A 294 -18.71 -2.29 9.37
C ILE A 294 -17.55 -1.40 8.96
N TYR A 295 -16.34 -1.93 8.82
CA TYR A 295 -15.20 -1.21 8.28
C TYR A 295 -14.21 -2.16 7.62
N SER A 296 -13.57 -1.76 6.53
CA SER A 296 -12.43 -2.49 5.97
C SER A 296 -11.44 -1.58 5.27
N ARG A 297 -10.18 -2.01 5.25
CA ARG A 297 -9.10 -1.31 4.54
C ARG A 297 -8.00 -2.29 4.12
N GLY A 298 -7.61 -2.23 2.84
CA GLY A 298 -6.45 -2.96 2.33
C GLY A 298 -5.14 -2.30 2.73
N PHE A 299 -4.07 -3.05 2.94
CA PHE A 299 -2.73 -2.53 3.23
C PHE A 299 -1.63 -3.54 2.87
N SER A 300 -0.38 -3.08 2.85
CA SER A 300 0.81 -3.91 2.81
C SER A 300 1.70 -3.55 4.00
N SER A 301 2.70 -4.39 4.30
CA SER A 301 3.56 -4.18 5.47
C SER A 301 5.02 -4.50 5.19
N MET A 302 5.90 -4.07 6.11
CA MET A 302 7.32 -4.43 6.07
C MET A 302 7.52 -5.94 6.15
N PHE A 303 6.70 -6.66 6.93
CA PHE A 303 6.76 -8.10 6.98
C PHE A 303 6.50 -8.73 5.59
N ASN A 304 5.51 -8.24 4.83
CA ASN A 304 5.23 -8.74 3.48
C ASN A 304 6.47 -8.67 2.57
N GLU A 305 7.20 -7.57 2.63
CA GLU A 305 8.41 -7.40 1.85
C GLU A 305 9.55 -8.26 2.37
N TRP A 306 9.82 -8.19 3.68
CA TRP A 306 10.87 -8.98 4.34
C TRP A 306 10.71 -10.49 4.10
N HIS A 307 9.47 -11.00 4.10
CA HIS A 307 9.12 -12.39 3.87
C HIS A 307 9.66 -12.95 2.54
N SER A 308 9.88 -12.07 1.56
CA SER A 308 10.42 -12.42 0.26
C SER A 308 11.95 -12.37 0.17
N THR A 309 12.65 -12.00 1.24
CA THR A 309 14.11 -11.86 1.26
C THR A 309 14.85 -13.18 1.45
N ASP A 310 16.16 -13.18 1.16
CA ASP A 310 17.05 -14.32 1.41
C ASP A 310 17.17 -14.64 2.91
N GLU A 311 17.05 -13.64 3.79
CA GLU A 311 17.03 -13.82 5.24
C GLU A 311 15.81 -14.65 5.68
N ALA A 312 14.61 -14.31 5.22
CA ALA A 312 13.40 -15.06 5.52
C ALA A 312 13.42 -16.47 4.89
N LEU A 313 14.00 -16.59 3.68
CA LEU A 313 14.25 -17.85 2.98
C LEU A 313 15.17 -18.80 3.75
N ALA A 314 16.16 -18.26 4.47
CA ALA A 314 17.06 -19.03 5.32
C ALA A 314 16.39 -19.56 6.59
N GLY A 315 15.10 -19.25 6.81
CA GLY A 315 14.33 -19.73 7.95
C GLY A 315 14.45 -18.85 9.20
N THR A 316 15.04 -17.65 9.08
CA THR A 316 15.08 -16.68 10.17
C THR A 316 13.65 -16.33 10.59
N MET A 317 13.41 -16.32 11.91
CA MET A 317 12.18 -15.81 12.49
C MET A 317 12.37 -14.33 12.83
N LYS A 318 11.52 -13.45 12.31
CA LYS A 318 11.55 -12.01 12.62
C LYS A 318 10.18 -11.52 13.05
N THR A 319 10.17 -10.45 13.84
CA THR A 319 8.97 -9.79 14.33
C THR A 319 9.02 -8.32 13.93
N PHE A 320 7.93 -7.80 13.39
CA PHE A 320 7.72 -6.38 13.12
C PHE A 320 6.62 -5.86 14.03
N HIS A 321 6.78 -4.63 14.54
CA HIS A 321 5.72 -3.90 15.24
C HIS A 321 4.94 -3.09 14.19
N GLU A 322 3.62 -3.26 14.15
CA GLU A 322 2.77 -2.69 13.11
C GLU A 322 1.50 -2.09 13.73
N THR A 323 0.83 -1.23 12.96
CA THR A 323 -0.35 -0.49 13.42
C THR A 323 -1.41 -0.43 12.34
N VAL A 324 -2.67 -0.65 12.75
CA VAL A 324 -3.85 -0.24 11.98
C VAL A 324 -4.67 0.80 12.75
N ARG A 325 -5.32 1.71 12.02
CA ARG A 325 -6.20 2.75 12.59
C ARG A 325 -7.61 2.58 12.01
N ILE A 326 -8.60 2.58 12.89
CA ILE A 326 -10.01 2.49 12.52
C ILE A 326 -10.82 3.58 13.22
N PRO A 327 -11.99 3.98 12.69
CA PRO A 327 -12.91 4.80 13.47
C PRO A 327 -13.33 4.04 14.73
N MET A 328 -13.35 4.72 15.87
CA MET A 328 -13.60 4.14 17.18
C MET A 328 -15.00 3.55 17.22
N PRO A 329 -15.16 2.22 17.39
CA PRO A 329 -16.47 1.60 17.49
C PRO A 329 -17.19 2.04 18.77
N LYS A 330 -18.52 2.12 18.71
CA LYS A 330 -19.37 2.36 19.89
C LYS A 330 -19.50 1.12 20.76
N GLU A 331 -19.56 -0.04 20.13
CA GLU A 331 -19.82 -1.34 20.75
C GLU A 331 -18.66 -2.30 20.47
N ARG A 332 -18.71 -3.50 21.08
CA ARG A 332 -17.73 -4.56 20.83
C ARG A 332 -17.67 -4.91 19.35
N VAL A 333 -16.44 -5.13 18.86
CA VAL A 333 -16.18 -5.53 17.48
C VAL A 333 -15.27 -6.75 17.41
N GLN A 334 -15.38 -7.52 16.34
CA GLN A 334 -14.37 -8.47 15.92
C GLN A 334 -13.50 -7.83 14.84
N LEU A 335 -12.21 -7.64 15.13
CA LEU A 335 -11.21 -7.19 14.17
C LEU A 335 -10.50 -8.41 13.59
N THR A 336 -10.33 -8.45 12.27
CA THR A 336 -9.61 -9.53 11.58
C THR A 336 -8.56 -8.95 10.63
N ILE A 337 -7.44 -9.65 10.49
CA ILE A 337 -6.44 -9.40 9.45
C ILE A 337 -6.37 -10.65 8.58
N SER A 338 -6.52 -10.46 7.26
CA SER A 338 -6.45 -11.52 6.26
C SER A 338 -5.32 -11.27 5.27
N ARG A 339 -4.68 -12.31 4.75
CA ARG A 339 -3.69 -12.25 3.65
C ARG A 339 -4.25 -12.87 2.37
N ARG A 340 -3.80 -12.43 1.20
CA ARG A 340 -4.13 -13.10 -0.06
C ARG A 340 -3.51 -14.49 -0.18
N ASP A 341 -4.31 -15.44 -0.66
CA ASP A 341 -3.81 -16.71 -1.17
C ASP A 341 -3.35 -16.60 -2.63
N LYS A 342 -2.79 -17.68 -3.20
CA LYS A 342 -2.34 -17.73 -4.59
C LYS A 342 -3.46 -17.53 -5.63
N GLN A 343 -4.72 -17.57 -5.21
CA GLN A 343 -5.89 -17.27 -6.03
C GLN A 343 -6.39 -15.83 -5.78
N MET A 344 -5.60 -15.02 -5.08
CA MET A 344 -5.87 -13.63 -4.69
C MET A 344 -7.09 -13.46 -3.79
N ASN A 345 -7.55 -14.53 -3.12
CA ASN A 345 -8.61 -14.47 -2.13
C ASN A 345 -8.03 -14.20 -0.74
N PHE A 346 -8.69 -13.36 0.03
CA PHE A 346 -8.29 -13.10 1.41
C PHE A 346 -8.63 -14.28 2.33
N ARG A 347 -7.62 -14.76 3.06
CA ARG A 347 -7.70 -15.78 4.11
C ARG A 347 -7.34 -15.15 5.44
N GLU A 348 -8.23 -15.31 6.41
CA GLU A 348 -8.00 -14.81 7.77
C GLU A 348 -6.77 -15.46 8.40
N LEU A 349 -5.89 -14.63 8.96
CA LEU A 349 -4.72 -15.06 9.73
C LEU A 349 -4.84 -14.68 11.20
N PHE A 350 -5.63 -13.66 11.51
CA PHE A 350 -5.78 -13.11 12.84
C PHE A 350 -7.20 -12.66 13.09
N SER A 351 -7.68 -12.85 14.32
CA SER A 351 -8.94 -12.33 14.82
C SER A 351 -8.82 -11.96 16.29
N ALA A 352 -9.32 -10.78 16.65
CA ALA A 352 -9.41 -10.31 18.04
C ALA A 352 -10.76 -9.64 18.28
N VAL A 353 -11.38 -9.96 19.42
CA VAL A 353 -12.56 -9.22 19.90
C VAL A 353 -12.07 -8.03 20.72
N ILE A 354 -12.47 -6.83 20.31
CA ILE A 354 -12.12 -5.58 20.98
C ILE A 354 -13.37 -4.99 21.62
N ASP A 355 -13.26 -4.68 22.91
CA ASP A 355 -14.26 -3.91 23.64
C ASP A 355 -13.78 -2.46 23.79
N PRO A 356 -14.33 -1.51 23.01
CA PRO A 356 -13.90 -0.12 23.04
C PRO A 356 -14.28 0.57 24.37
N ALA A 357 -15.13 -0.02 25.21
CA ALA A 357 -15.46 0.52 26.54
C ALA A 357 -14.49 0.02 27.64
N ASN A 358 -13.65 -0.98 27.35
CA ASN A 358 -12.70 -1.50 28.33
C ASN A 358 -11.59 -0.49 28.63
N ALA A 359 -11.69 0.15 29.81
CA ALA A 359 -10.74 1.17 30.27
C ALA A 359 -9.32 0.63 30.53
N ALA A 360 -9.18 -0.67 30.86
CA ALA A 360 -7.88 -1.28 31.09
C ALA A 360 -7.16 -1.67 29.78
N ALA A 361 -7.91 -1.93 28.71
CA ALA A 361 -7.36 -2.33 27.42
C ALA A 361 -7.01 -1.13 26.53
N VAL A 362 -7.91 -0.14 26.43
CA VAL A 362 -7.74 1.04 25.56
C VAL A 362 -7.09 2.18 26.33
N ASN A 363 -5.86 2.54 25.97
CA ASN A 363 -5.15 3.67 26.54
C ASN A 363 -5.79 4.99 26.03
N ARG A 364 -6.32 5.78 26.97
CA ARG A 364 -6.96 7.10 26.71
C ARG A 364 -6.17 8.26 27.32
N GLN A 365 -4.88 8.06 27.58
CA GLN A 365 -4.04 9.12 28.09
C GLN A 365 -4.12 10.33 27.16
N ASN A 366 -4.41 11.50 27.72
CA ASN A 366 -4.36 12.73 26.96
C ASN A 366 -2.89 12.97 26.52
N ARG A 367 -2.65 13.00 25.22
CA ARG A 367 -1.31 13.15 24.64
C ARG A 367 -1.06 14.62 24.36
N THR A 368 -0.10 15.20 25.07
CA THR A 368 0.46 16.50 24.68
C THR A 368 1.24 16.32 23.38
N PRO A 369 1.10 17.23 22.39
CA PRO A 369 1.93 17.19 21.18
C PRO A 369 3.41 17.07 21.54
N LEU A 370 4.11 16.12 20.92
CA LEU A 370 5.52 15.84 21.20
C LEU A 370 6.44 16.86 20.51
N PHE A 371 6.02 17.32 19.33
CA PHE A 371 6.78 18.24 18.49
C PHE A 371 5.88 19.36 17.94
N PRO A 372 6.45 20.50 17.50
CA PRO A 372 5.71 21.51 16.77
C PRO A 372 5.08 20.93 15.50
N SER A 373 3.82 21.26 15.24
CA SER A 373 3.12 20.82 14.04
C SER A 373 2.25 21.91 13.45
N ARG A 374 2.07 21.88 12.13
CA ARG A 374 1.31 22.88 11.38
C ARG A 374 0.53 22.24 10.24
N LYS A 375 -0.68 22.74 9.99
CA LYS A 375 -1.39 22.52 8.73
C LYS A 375 -0.78 23.43 7.65
N PHE A 376 0.03 22.85 6.77
CA PHE A 376 0.76 23.55 5.70
C PHE A 376 -0.17 23.95 4.55
N ILE A 377 -1.07 23.05 4.14
CA ILE A 377 -2.18 23.34 3.21
C ILE A 377 -3.49 22.97 3.89
N ASP A 378 -4.43 23.91 3.92
CA ASP A 378 -5.78 23.71 4.43
C ASP A 378 -6.80 23.91 3.32
N ASN A 379 -7.40 22.81 2.86
CA ASN A 379 -8.47 22.81 1.87
C ASN A 379 -9.81 22.36 2.46
N GLY A 380 -9.92 22.22 3.79
CA GLY A 380 -11.16 21.90 4.48
C GLY A 380 -11.03 20.86 5.60
N PRO A 381 -12.17 20.37 6.11
CA PRO A 381 -12.22 19.39 7.18
C PRO A 381 -11.52 18.08 6.80
N PRO A 382 -10.74 17.46 7.71
CA PRO A 382 -10.03 16.20 7.46
C PRO A 382 -10.93 15.09 6.90
N GLU A 383 -12.13 14.93 7.46
CA GLU A 383 -13.05 13.85 7.07
C GLU A 383 -13.63 13.95 5.65
N LYS A 384 -13.24 14.99 4.89
CA LYS A 384 -13.62 15.24 3.48
C LYS A 384 -12.41 15.43 2.56
N LYS A 385 -11.20 15.24 3.07
CA LYS A 385 -9.94 15.46 2.35
C LYS A 385 -9.03 14.25 2.52
N VAL A 386 -7.97 14.21 1.73
CA VAL A 386 -6.82 13.37 2.03
C VAL A 386 -5.91 14.19 2.92
N ASP A 387 -5.67 13.77 4.15
CA ASP A 387 -4.69 14.41 5.02
C ASP A 387 -3.32 13.75 4.82
N LEU A 388 -2.47 14.37 3.99
CA LEU A 388 -1.08 13.97 3.80
C LEU A 388 -0.23 14.58 4.90
N LEU A 389 0.37 13.75 5.75
CA LEU A 389 1.30 14.16 6.78
C LEU A 389 2.74 13.99 6.29
N ILE A 390 3.53 15.06 6.38
CA ILE A 390 4.97 15.07 6.13
C ILE A 390 5.71 15.24 7.47
N VAL A 391 6.58 14.29 7.81
CA VAL A 391 7.46 14.37 8.98
C VAL A 391 8.92 14.33 8.54
N GLY A 392 9.83 14.88 9.33
CA GLY A 392 11.27 14.79 9.09
C GLY A 392 11.91 13.71 9.95
N ASP A 393 13.00 13.12 9.48
CA ASP A 393 13.98 12.41 10.31
C ASP A 393 15.40 12.80 9.92
N GLY A 394 16.31 12.77 10.90
CA GLY A 394 17.67 13.24 10.74
C GLY A 394 17.80 14.76 10.60
N TYR A 395 16.76 15.53 10.87
CA TYR A 395 16.84 17.00 10.94
C TYR A 395 17.17 17.40 12.37
N ALA A 396 18.40 17.83 12.62
CA ALA A 396 18.77 18.37 13.92
C ALA A 396 18.11 19.74 14.12
N LYS A 397 18.18 20.28 15.34
CA LYS A 397 17.64 21.61 15.66
C LYS A 397 18.04 22.71 14.67
N ALA A 398 19.29 22.68 14.19
CA ALA A 398 19.82 23.64 13.23
C ALA A 398 19.25 23.47 11.81
N ASP A 399 18.69 22.30 11.48
CA ASP A 399 18.14 21.96 10.17
C ASP A 399 16.64 22.25 10.04
N MET A 400 15.97 22.78 11.08
CA MET A 400 14.51 22.97 11.05
C MET A 400 14.05 23.96 9.99
N GLU A 401 14.89 24.95 9.61
CA GLU A 401 14.61 25.82 8.47
C GLU A 401 14.64 25.02 7.16
N LYS A 402 15.67 24.20 6.96
CA LYS A 402 15.77 23.28 5.81
C LYS A 402 14.55 22.35 5.74
N PHE A 403 14.11 21.76 6.86
CA PHE A 403 12.93 20.90 6.86
C PHE A 403 11.68 21.63 6.32
N ARG A 404 11.46 22.88 6.73
CA ARG A 404 10.32 23.69 6.23
C ARG A 404 10.43 23.96 4.73
N GLU A 405 11.64 24.22 4.24
CA GLU A 405 11.90 24.40 2.80
C GLU A 405 11.66 23.10 2.03
N ASP A 406 12.12 21.97 2.56
CA ASP A 406 11.90 20.65 1.98
C ASP A 406 10.40 20.34 1.91
N VAL A 407 9.63 20.54 2.99
CA VAL A 407 8.16 20.37 3.00
C VAL A 407 7.53 21.17 1.86
N LYS A 408 7.94 22.42 1.67
CA LYS A 408 7.45 23.24 0.55
C LYS A 408 7.84 22.62 -0.80
N HIS A 409 9.11 22.28 -1.00
CA HIS A 409 9.64 21.73 -2.24
C HIS A 409 8.91 20.44 -2.66
N TYR A 410 8.80 19.45 -1.76
CA TYR A 410 8.15 18.17 -2.05
C TYR A 410 6.64 18.30 -2.23
N THR A 411 6.01 19.23 -1.51
CA THR A 411 4.60 19.57 -1.75
C THR A 411 4.41 20.15 -3.16
N ASP A 412 5.31 21.02 -3.61
CA ASP A 412 5.27 21.58 -4.97
C ASP A 412 5.55 20.50 -6.03
N ALA A 413 6.50 19.58 -5.79
CA ALA A 413 6.81 18.46 -6.69
C ALA A 413 5.61 17.50 -6.86
N LEU A 414 4.93 17.16 -5.75
CA LEU A 414 3.72 16.34 -5.77
C LEU A 414 2.62 17.01 -6.57
N PHE A 415 2.25 18.24 -6.23
CA PHE A 415 1.17 18.96 -6.92
C PHE A 415 1.57 19.55 -8.28
N GLY A 416 2.83 19.40 -8.68
CA GLY A 416 3.29 19.57 -10.06
C GLY A 416 3.00 18.36 -10.95
N THR A 417 2.69 17.19 -10.36
CA THR A 417 2.52 15.92 -11.07
C THR A 417 1.04 15.51 -11.15
N SER A 418 0.53 15.23 -12.33
CA SER A 418 -0.84 14.69 -12.51
C SER A 418 -0.89 13.22 -12.07
N PRO A 419 -1.96 12.75 -11.40
CA PRO A 419 -3.24 13.45 -11.20
C PRO A 419 -3.31 14.32 -9.92
N PHE A 420 -2.26 14.34 -9.08
CA PHE A 420 -2.26 15.13 -7.85
C PHE A 420 -2.43 16.63 -8.14
N LYS A 421 -1.83 17.11 -9.22
CA LYS A 421 -1.98 18.49 -9.72
C LYS A 421 -3.44 18.92 -9.85
N GLU A 422 -4.24 18.15 -10.59
CA GLU A 422 -5.66 18.45 -10.81
C GLU A 422 -6.49 18.27 -9.54
N ARG A 423 -6.02 17.41 -8.63
CA ARG A 423 -6.70 17.04 -7.39
C ARG A 423 -6.16 17.78 -6.16
N ARG A 424 -5.33 18.82 -6.31
CA ARG A 424 -4.70 19.55 -5.20
C ARG A 424 -5.68 20.01 -4.11
N LYS A 425 -6.89 20.45 -4.51
CA LYS A 425 -7.96 20.90 -3.60
C LYS A 425 -8.58 19.77 -2.75
N GLU A 426 -8.25 18.52 -3.03
CA GLU A 426 -8.68 17.36 -2.25
C GLU A 426 -7.72 17.00 -1.12
N PHE A 427 -6.57 17.66 -1.02
CA PHE A 427 -5.57 17.36 -0.02
C PHE A 427 -5.49 18.46 1.03
N ASN A 428 -5.45 18.08 2.30
CA ASN A 428 -4.75 18.84 3.32
C ASN A 428 -3.29 18.36 3.37
N VAL A 429 -2.37 19.25 3.71
CA VAL A 429 -0.98 18.87 4.01
C VAL A 429 -0.64 19.30 5.41
N TRP A 430 -0.20 18.36 6.24
CA TRP A 430 0.29 18.58 7.59
C TRP A 430 1.79 18.39 7.63
N MET A 431 2.45 19.09 8.54
CA MET A 431 3.86 18.88 8.85
C MET A 431 4.09 18.78 10.35
N ILE A 432 5.03 17.92 10.76
CA ILE A 432 5.55 17.85 12.13
C ILE A 432 7.07 18.05 12.08
N GLU A 433 7.57 19.04 12.82
CA GLU A 433 8.98 19.37 12.96
C GLU A 433 9.63 18.44 14.00
N VAL A 434 9.87 17.19 13.61
CA VAL A 434 10.51 16.19 14.47
C VAL A 434 12.00 16.52 14.57
N GLU A 435 12.42 17.02 15.74
CA GLU A 435 13.82 17.33 16.03
C GLU A 435 14.58 16.03 16.34
N SER A 436 15.55 15.69 15.49
CA SER A 436 16.57 14.66 15.74
C SER A 436 17.72 15.22 16.58
N LYS A 437 18.44 14.35 17.30
CA LYS A 437 19.62 14.79 18.06
C LYS A 437 20.79 15.11 17.13
N GLU A 438 20.95 14.32 16.08
CA GLU A 438 22.00 14.48 15.07
C GLU A 438 21.40 14.65 13.67
N SER A 439 22.18 15.29 12.79
CA SER A 439 21.82 15.43 11.38
C SER A 439 22.22 14.17 10.60
N GLY A 440 21.32 13.64 9.78
CA GLY A 440 21.56 12.42 8.99
C GLY A 440 20.79 11.21 9.51
N VAL A 441 20.98 10.06 8.85
CA VAL A 441 20.32 8.79 9.20
C VAL A 441 21.30 7.62 9.13
N ASP A 442 20.92 6.47 9.71
CA ASP A 442 21.81 5.32 9.83
C ASP A 442 22.15 4.70 8.47
N ARG A 443 23.42 4.27 8.31
CA ARG A 443 23.94 3.53 7.15
C ARG A 443 24.67 2.27 7.65
N PRO A 444 23.92 1.22 8.02
CA PRO A 444 24.47 0.03 8.67
C PRO A 444 25.60 -0.67 7.90
N MET A 445 25.54 -0.75 6.56
CA MET A 445 26.58 -1.40 5.75
C MET A 445 27.92 -0.64 5.73
N SER A 446 27.89 0.67 6.01
CA SER A 446 29.08 1.50 6.20
C SER A 446 29.51 1.59 7.67
N ASN A 447 28.76 0.97 8.59
CA ASN A 447 28.92 1.12 10.03
C ASN A 447 28.85 2.60 10.49
N GLU A 448 27.99 3.39 9.85
CA GLU A 448 27.69 4.77 10.24
C GLU A 448 26.34 4.77 10.95
N TRP A 449 26.32 5.20 12.23
CA TRP A 449 25.13 5.25 13.08
C TRP A 449 25.02 6.63 13.68
N VAL A 450 23.81 7.20 13.70
CA VAL A 450 23.51 8.56 14.17
C VAL A 450 22.23 8.56 15.00
N GLU A 451 22.16 9.43 16.00
CA GLU A 451 20.97 9.57 16.84
C GLU A 451 19.85 10.36 16.14
N ASN A 452 19.22 9.74 15.14
CA ASN A 452 18.01 10.23 14.49
C ASN A 452 16.75 9.90 15.32
N ALA A 453 15.65 10.63 15.12
CA ALA A 453 14.48 10.58 16.01
C ALA A 453 13.52 9.43 15.70
N LEU A 454 13.43 9.02 14.43
CA LEU A 454 12.48 8.00 13.97
C LEU A 454 13.15 6.67 13.65
N GLY A 455 14.44 6.48 13.91
CA GLY A 455 15.17 5.24 13.62
C GLY A 455 15.18 4.91 12.13
N THR A 456 15.12 5.90 11.24
CA THR A 456 15.21 5.61 9.80
C THR A 456 16.63 5.17 9.45
N MET A 457 16.73 4.14 8.60
CA MET A 457 18.01 3.58 8.18
C MET A 457 18.00 3.22 6.70
N TYR A 458 19.15 3.40 6.05
CA TYR A 458 19.45 2.77 4.77
C TYR A 458 19.64 1.25 4.93
N ASP A 459 19.94 0.59 3.83
CA ASP A 459 20.37 -0.81 3.81
C ASP A 459 19.29 -1.79 4.29
N THR A 460 18.04 -1.34 4.33
CA THR A 460 16.91 -2.17 4.78
C THR A 460 16.79 -3.41 3.89
N PHE A 461 16.69 -4.58 4.52
CA PHE A 461 16.66 -5.90 3.86
C PHE A 461 17.87 -6.19 2.96
N GLY A 462 19.01 -5.54 3.21
CA GLY A 462 20.23 -5.69 2.43
C GLY A 462 20.27 -4.84 1.15
N SER A 463 19.28 -3.98 0.91
CA SER A 463 19.26 -3.07 -0.23
C SER A 463 19.86 -1.71 0.11
N ALA A 464 21.00 -1.41 -0.51
CA ALA A 464 21.79 -0.19 -0.30
C ALA A 464 21.04 1.16 -0.43
N ARG A 465 19.84 1.19 -1.00
CA ARG A 465 19.11 2.45 -1.24
C ARG A 465 17.72 2.43 -0.65
N TYR A 466 17.40 1.37 0.09
CA TYR A 466 16.09 1.18 0.67
C TYR A 466 16.07 1.75 2.09
N ILE A 467 15.23 2.75 2.30
CA ILE A 467 15.14 3.49 3.56
C ILE A 467 13.79 3.18 4.20
N LEU A 468 13.79 2.59 5.39
CA LEU A 468 12.59 2.36 6.19
C LEU A 468 12.90 2.66 7.67
N THR A 469 11.87 2.65 8.53
CA THR A 469 12.00 2.65 9.98
C THR A 469 11.26 1.46 10.56
N GLU A 470 11.89 0.74 11.50
CA GLU A 470 11.23 -0.30 12.29
C GLU A 470 10.64 0.26 13.61
N GLU A 471 10.83 1.55 13.91
CA GLU A 471 10.36 2.27 15.11
C GLU A 471 8.88 2.68 15.01
N ASN A 472 8.01 1.75 14.61
CA ASN A 472 6.60 2.01 14.31
C ASN A 472 5.86 2.68 15.49
N ARG A 473 6.07 2.22 16.74
CA ARG A 473 5.40 2.83 17.89
C ARG A 473 5.76 4.31 18.04
N THR A 474 7.05 4.63 17.99
CA THR A 474 7.58 6.00 18.08
C THR A 474 7.00 6.87 16.97
N LEU A 475 7.06 6.39 15.72
CA LEU A 475 6.50 7.06 14.55
C LEU A 475 5.01 7.38 14.75
N ARG A 476 4.21 6.39 15.16
CA ARG A 476 2.77 6.52 15.32
C ARG A 476 2.40 7.38 16.53
N ASP A 477 3.20 7.37 17.59
CA ASP A 477 3.01 8.24 18.76
C ASP A 477 3.20 9.71 18.42
N ILE A 478 4.17 10.02 17.56
CA ILE A 478 4.41 11.36 17.02
C ILE A 478 3.31 11.75 16.03
N CYS A 479 3.04 10.91 15.02
CA CYS A 479 2.09 11.23 13.95
C CYS A 479 0.66 11.39 14.46
N GLY A 480 0.26 10.65 15.50
CA GLY A 480 -1.08 10.70 16.10
C GLY A 480 -1.48 12.06 16.68
N GLN A 481 -0.56 13.03 16.79
CA GLN A 481 -0.88 14.38 17.29
C GLN A 481 -1.64 15.25 16.28
N VAL A 482 -1.67 14.87 14.99
CA VAL A 482 -2.41 15.56 13.92
C VAL A 482 -3.28 14.59 13.11
N PRO A 483 -4.32 15.08 12.40
CA PRO A 483 -5.02 14.32 11.36
C PRO A 483 -4.06 13.82 10.27
N TYR A 484 -4.19 12.54 9.87
CA TYR A 484 -3.47 12.00 8.71
C TYR A 484 -4.14 10.72 8.18
N ASP A 485 -4.11 10.57 6.85
CA ASP A 485 -4.48 9.36 6.10
C ASP A 485 -3.27 8.71 5.44
N ALA A 486 -2.33 9.55 4.94
CA ALA A 486 -1.10 9.14 4.28
C ALA A 486 0.10 9.79 4.99
N LEU A 487 1.23 9.09 5.01
CA LEU A 487 2.43 9.51 5.73
C LEU A 487 3.65 9.51 4.80
N ALA A 488 4.40 10.61 4.79
CA ALA A 488 5.68 10.72 4.13
C ALA A 488 6.75 11.19 5.12
N ILE A 489 7.89 10.51 5.12
CA ILE A 489 9.06 10.79 5.96
C ILE A 489 10.14 11.34 5.06
N LEU A 490 10.51 12.59 5.28
CA LEU A 490 11.65 13.22 4.65
C LEU A 490 12.90 12.91 5.47
N VAL A 491 13.96 12.47 4.81
CA VAL A 491 15.20 12.02 5.43
C VAL A 491 16.30 13.02 5.08
N ASN A 492 16.90 13.65 6.09
CA ASN A 492 17.95 14.67 5.92
C ASN A 492 19.32 14.05 5.60
N ASP A 493 19.41 13.41 4.44
CA ASP A 493 20.62 12.72 3.99
C ASP A 493 20.81 12.88 2.48
N ASP A 494 22.06 12.70 1.99
CA ASP A 494 22.46 12.95 0.61
C ASP A 494 22.62 11.69 -0.25
N ARG A 495 22.59 10.50 0.36
CA ARG A 495 22.62 9.24 -0.38
C ARG A 495 21.28 9.05 -1.08
N TYR A 496 21.32 8.74 -2.38
CA TYR A 496 20.10 8.40 -3.11
C TYR A 496 19.38 7.22 -2.43
N GLY A 497 18.12 7.40 -2.05
CA GLY A 497 17.30 6.33 -1.50
C GLY A 497 15.90 6.76 -1.09
N GLY A 498 15.04 5.78 -0.88
CA GLY A 498 13.64 5.97 -0.51
C GLY A 498 12.94 4.63 -0.35
N GLY A 499 11.63 4.68 -0.21
CA GLY A 499 10.77 3.51 -0.10
C GLY A 499 9.31 3.88 0.08
N GLY A 500 8.41 3.00 -0.31
CA GLY A 500 6.97 3.23 -0.21
C GLY A 500 6.21 1.92 -0.09
N ILE A 501 5.44 1.76 0.98
CA ILE A 501 4.64 0.55 1.22
C ILE A 501 3.18 0.97 1.36
N TYR A 502 2.28 0.31 0.62
CA TYR A 502 0.86 0.69 0.52
C TYR A 502 0.18 0.78 1.90
N ASN A 503 -0.38 1.95 2.21
CA ASN A 503 -1.00 2.33 3.49
C ASN A 503 -0.08 2.22 4.73
N LEU A 504 1.24 2.23 4.55
CA LEU A 504 2.21 2.32 5.65
C LEU A 504 2.81 3.73 5.73
N TYR A 505 3.77 4.04 4.85
CA TYR A 505 4.38 5.37 4.66
C TYR A 505 5.27 5.40 3.40
N THR A 506 5.72 6.60 3.02
CA THR A 506 6.80 6.89 2.07
C THR A 506 8.04 7.40 2.81
N THR A 507 9.25 7.08 2.34
CA THR A 507 10.51 7.71 2.73
C THR A 507 11.20 8.33 1.51
N CYS A 508 11.87 9.47 1.70
CA CYS A 508 12.64 10.11 0.63
C CYS A 508 13.81 10.91 1.21
N PHE A 509 15.01 10.67 0.67
CA PHE A 509 16.19 11.52 0.92
C PHE A 509 15.97 12.96 0.44
N THR A 510 16.69 13.93 1.02
CA THR A 510 16.43 15.37 0.79
C THR A 510 17.65 16.24 0.49
N LYS A 511 18.80 15.61 0.23
CA LYS A 511 20.00 16.31 -0.24
C LYS A 511 20.57 15.58 -1.45
N THR A 512 21.33 16.31 -2.26
CA THR A 512 22.23 15.70 -3.24
C THR A 512 23.51 16.49 -3.26
N ASP A 513 24.64 15.80 -3.19
CA ASP A 513 25.98 16.37 -3.44
C ASP A 513 26.31 16.38 -4.94
N LYS A 514 25.47 15.73 -5.77
CA LYS A 514 25.65 15.62 -7.22
C LYS A 514 24.89 16.73 -7.94
N LYS A 515 25.64 17.74 -8.39
CA LYS A 515 25.14 18.83 -9.23
C LYS A 515 24.40 18.29 -10.47
N GLY A 516 23.18 18.77 -10.70
CA GLY A 516 22.35 18.37 -11.84
C GLY A 516 21.54 17.08 -11.62
N MET A 517 21.56 16.51 -10.41
CA MET A 517 20.77 15.33 -10.04
C MET A 517 19.66 15.66 -9.03
N GLU A 518 19.39 16.93 -8.77
CA GLU A 518 18.39 17.40 -7.80
C GLU A 518 16.99 16.84 -8.12
N TRP A 519 16.65 16.73 -9.41
CA TRP A 519 15.40 16.15 -9.90
C TRP A 519 15.15 14.69 -9.45
N GLN A 520 16.17 13.96 -9.01
CA GLN A 520 15.98 12.59 -8.53
C GLN A 520 15.21 12.55 -7.21
N MET A 521 15.32 13.58 -6.38
CA MET A 521 14.54 13.69 -5.16
C MET A 521 13.04 13.86 -5.49
N ASP A 522 12.72 14.74 -6.44
CA ASP A 522 11.36 14.92 -6.97
C ASP A 522 10.82 13.62 -7.59
N TYR A 523 11.68 12.88 -8.29
CA TYR A 523 11.33 11.57 -8.82
C TYR A 523 10.96 10.60 -7.70
N VAL A 524 11.88 10.37 -6.76
CA VAL A 524 11.74 9.39 -5.68
C VAL A 524 10.50 9.73 -4.85
N PHE A 525 10.36 10.95 -4.35
CA PHE A 525 9.22 11.32 -3.50
C PHE A 525 7.86 10.97 -4.12
N VAL A 526 7.66 11.33 -5.39
CA VAL A 526 6.39 11.08 -6.08
C VAL A 526 6.23 9.61 -6.49
N HIS A 527 7.32 8.92 -6.86
CA HIS A 527 7.32 7.49 -7.15
C HIS A 527 6.93 6.68 -5.92
N GLU A 528 7.55 6.96 -4.77
CA GLU A 528 7.28 6.25 -3.52
C GLU A 528 5.86 6.53 -2.99
N LEU A 529 5.30 7.73 -3.20
CA LEU A 529 3.88 7.99 -2.96
C LEU A 529 2.97 7.19 -3.91
N GLY A 530 3.43 6.89 -5.12
CA GLY A 530 2.77 5.95 -6.03
C GLY A 530 2.54 4.58 -5.38
N HIS A 531 3.51 4.09 -4.61
CA HIS A 531 3.37 2.86 -3.82
C HIS A 531 2.52 3.06 -2.57
N SER A 532 2.96 3.96 -1.68
CA SER A 532 2.38 4.07 -0.32
C SER A 532 0.95 4.57 -0.32
N PHE A 533 0.61 5.48 -1.24
CA PHE A 533 -0.73 6.02 -1.40
C PHE A 533 -1.46 5.37 -2.57
N GLY A 534 -0.84 5.30 -3.75
CA GLY A 534 -1.50 4.82 -4.97
C GLY A 534 -1.74 3.31 -5.04
N GLY A 535 -1.03 2.52 -4.23
CA GLY A 535 -1.06 1.05 -4.31
C GLY A 535 -0.55 0.52 -5.64
N LEU A 536 0.35 1.26 -6.30
CA LEU A 536 0.94 0.90 -7.58
C LEU A 536 2.12 -0.06 -7.35
N GLY A 537 2.29 -1.01 -8.26
CA GLY A 537 3.49 -1.85 -8.33
C GLY A 537 4.58 -1.17 -9.15
N ASP A 538 5.83 -1.56 -8.91
CA ASP A 538 6.93 -1.14 -9.77
C ASP A 538 6.78 -1.71 -11.17
N GLU A 539 6.93 -0.85 -12.17
CA GLU A 539 6.87 -1.25 -13.57
C GLU A 539 8.26 -1.62 -14.11
N TYR A 540 9.33 -1.29 -13.38
CA TYR A 540 10.68 -1.73 -13.75
C TYR A 540 10.92 -3.18 -13.39
N TYR A 541 11.82 -3.82 -14.15
CA TYR A 541 12.08 -5.25 -14.04
C TYR A 541 13.58 -5.61 -14.03
N THR A 542 14.46 -4.61 -14.04
CA THR A 542 15.92 -4.80 -14.15
C THR A 542 16.70 -4.25 -12.97
N SER A 543 16.03 -3.66 -11.99
CA SER A 543 16.67 -3.15 -10.78
C SER A 543 17.07 -4.29 -9.86
N SER A 544 18.23 -4.16 -9.20
CA SER A 544 18.53 -4.95 -8.01
C SER A 544 17.57 -4.55 -6.88
N VAL A 545 16.84 -5.51 -6.33
CA VAL A 545 15.89 -5.36 -5.22
C VAL A 545 16.26 -6.33 -4.10
N ALA A 546 15.70 -6.14 -2.91
CA ALA A 546 15.91 -7.04 -1.76
C ALA A 546 15.11 -8.36 -1.86
N TYR A 547 14.22 -8.46 -2.84
CA TYR A 547 13.19 -9.51 -2.90
C TYR A 547 13.58 -10.66 -3.83
N THR A 548 13.18 -11.87 -3.44
CA THR A 548 13.29 -13.10 -4.22
C THR A 548 11.90 -13.64 -4.52
N ASP A 549 11.54 -13.71 -5.81
CA ASP A 549 10.23 -14.18 -6.30
C ASP A 549 9.01 -13.41 -5.73
N PHE A 550 9.13 -12.08 -5.59
CA PHE A 550 8.05 -11.23 -5.06
C PHE A 550 6.73 -11.42 -5.83
N TYR A 551 6.80 -11.39 -7.16
CA TYR A 551 5.68 -11.75 -8.04
C TYR A 551 5.83 -13.20 -8.50
N GLN A 552 5.10 -14.10 -7.85
CA GLN A 552 5.15 -15.53 -8.15
C GLN A 552 4.61 -15.84 -9.56
N ALA A 553 5.34 -16.66 -10.31
CA ALA A 553 4.92 -17.09 -11.64
C ALA A 553 3.52 -17.74 -11.62
N GLY A 554 2.64 -17.27 -12.50
CA GLY A 554 1.26 -17.77 -12.62
C GLY A 554 0.26 -17.22 -11.60
N VAL A 555 0.69 -16.33 -10.69
CA VAL A 555 -0.20 -15.57 -9.81
C VAL A 555 -0.45 -14.19 -10.44
N GLU A 556 -1.71 -13.75 -10.45
CA GLU A 556 -2.05 -12.41 -10.93
C GLU A 556 -1.72 -11.38 -9.84
N PRO A 557 -0.90 -10.35 -10.09
CA PRO A 557 -0.61 -9.28 -9.11
C PRO A 557 -1.90 -8.60 -8.62
N TRP A 558 -1.95 -8.05 -7.40
CA TRP A 558 -3.14 -7.28 -6.97
C TRP A 558 -3.08 -5.84 -7.46
N GLU A 559 -1.88 -5.35 -7.72
CA GLU A 559 -1.56 -4.00 -8.15
C GLU A 559 -2.28 -3.69 -9.47
N PRO A 560 -2.86 -2.48 -9.60
CA PRO A 560 -3.70 -2.14 -10.74
C PRO A 560 -2.92 -1.97 -12.05
N ASN A 561 -1.61 -1.67 -11.97
CA ASN A 561 -0.72 -1.38 -13.09
C ASN A 561 0.19 -2.55 -13.48
N LEU A 562 -0.02 -3.75 -12.92
CA LEU A 562 0.70 -4.97 -13.32
C LEU A 562 -0.29 -6.08 -13.65
N THR A 563 0.05 -6.97 -14.57
CA THR A 563 -0.76 -8.16 -14.89
C THR A 563 0.08 -9.31 -15.40
N THR A 564 -0.39 -10.55 -15.20
CA THR A 564 0.13 -11.74 -15.89
C THR A 564 -0.82 -12.24 -16.98
N GLN A 565 -1.96 -11.56 -17.18
CA GLN A 565 -2.90 -11.87 -18.26
C GLN A 565 -2.38 -11.38 -19.62
N THR A 566 -2.51 -12.24 -20.64
CA THR A 566 -2.25 -11.90 -22.05
C THR A 566 -3.52 -11.88 -22.90
N ASP A 567 -4.65 -12.35 -22.36
CA ASP A 567 -5.96 -12.23 -22.98
C ASP A 567 -6.48 -10.80 -22.83
N ARG A 568 -6.66 -10.10 -23.97
CA ARG A 568 -7.20 -8.73 -24.02
C ARG A 568 -8.45 -8.56 -23.16
N THR A 569 -9.33 -9.55 -23.14
CA THR A 569 -10.62 -9.46 -22.42
C THR A 569 -10.47 -9.53 -20.91
N LYS A 570 -9.33 -10.04 -20.43
CA LYS A 570 -9.01 -10.22 -19.01
C LYS A 570 -8.06 -9.17 -18.45
N LEU A 571 -7.50 -8.29 -19.29
CA LEU A 571 -6.61 -7.23 -18.82
C LEU A 571 -7.31 -6.32 -17.81
N LYS A 572 -6.61 -5.99 -16.72
CA LYS A 572 -7.08 -5.06 -15.68
C LYS A 572 -7.50 -3.71 -16.29
N TRP A 573 -6.73 -3.22 -17.25
CA TRP A 573 -6.94 -1.94 -17.92
C TRP A 573 -7.47 -2.07 -19.36
N ARG A 574 -8.19 -3.16 -19.68
CA ARG A 574 -8.73 -3.40 -21.04
C ARG A 574 -9.50 -2.22 -21.64
N SER A 575 -10.16 -1.40 -20.81
CA SER A 575 -10.92 -0.21 -21.25
C SER A 575 -10.04 0.90 -21.81
N PHE A 576 -8.75 0.91 -21.48
CA PHE A 576 -7.77 1.87 -22.00
C PHE A 576 -7.08 1.37 -23.28
N VAL A 577 -7.15 0.07 -23.56
CA VAL A 577 -6.45 -0.53 -24.71
C VAL A 577 -7.32 -0.44 -25.95
N ALA A 578 -6.91 0.38 -26.93
CA ALA A 578 -7.60 0.49 -28.21
C ALA A 578 -7.66 -0.87 -28.94
N ALA A 579 -8.74 -1.10 -29.69
CA ALA A 579 -8.95 -2.36 -30.41
C ALA A 579 -7.81 -2.70 -31.39
N SER A 580 -7.14 -1.68 -31.94
CA SER A 580 -6.01 -1.81 -32.86
C SER A 580 -4.65 -2.03 -32.20
N THR A 581 -4.50 -1.76 -30.89
CA THR A 581 -3.22 -1.91 -30.18
C THR A 581 -2.84 -3.39 -30.08
N PRO A 582 -1.67 -3.86 -30.53
CA PRO A 582 -1.28 -5.26 -30.37
C PRO A 582 -1.20 -5.69 -28.89
N VAL A 583 -1.52 -6.94 -28.59
CA VAL A 583 -1.44 -7.54 -27.24
C VAL A 583 -0.74 -8.90 -27.37
N PRO A 584 0.49 -9.08 -26.84
CA PRO A 584 1.36 -8.06 -26.23
C PRO A 584 1.74 -6.92 -27.19
N THR A 585 2.02 -5.74 -26.65
CA THR A 585 2.40 -4.55 -27.41
C THR A 585 3.92 -4.54 -27.63
N PRO A 586 4.40 -4.53 -28.89
CA PRO A 586 5.83 -4.64 -29.16
C PRO A 586 6.58 -3.37 -28.80
N TRP A 587 7.79 -3.53 -28.26
CA TRP A 587 8.75 -2.46 -28.01
C TRP A 587 10.17 -3.03 -28.13
N ARG A 588 11.21 -2.17 -28.17
CA ARG A 588 12.61 -2.57 -28.35
C ARG A 588 13.22 -3.16 -27.06
N LYS A 589 12.56 -4.18 -26.50
CA LYS A 589 12.89 -4.79 -25.21
C LYS A 589 14.28 -5.43 -25.21
N GLU A 590 14.63 -6.19 -26.24
CA GLU A 590 15.92 -6.91 -26.30
C GLU A 590 17.11 -5.95 -26.24
N GLU A 591 17.00 -4.80 -26.91
CA GLU A 591 18.00 -3.74 -26.87
C GLU A 591 18.07 -3.10 -25.48
N TYR A 592 16.92 -2.83 -24.86
CA TYR A 592 16.84 -2.28 -23.50
C TYR A 592 17.44 -3.23 -22.46
N ASP A 593 17.09 -4.52 -22.51
CA ASP A 593 17.61 -5.57 -21.63
C ASP A 593 19.15 -5.68 -21.73
N SER A 594 19.70 -5.49 -22.93
CA SER A 594 21.15 -5.50 -23.17
C SER A 594 21.86 -4.33 -22.47
N LEU A 595 21.26 -3.13 -22.52
CA LEU A 595 21.78 -1.95 -21.81
C LEU A 595 21.71 -2.12 -20.29
N GLU A 596 20.61 -2.68 -19.80
CA GLU A 596 20.38 -2.93 -18.38
C GLU A 596 21.35 -3.97 -17.81
N THR A 597 21.67 -5.01 -18.59
CA THR A 597 22.69 -6.01 -18.23
C THR A 597 24.08 -5.36 -18.10
N MET A 598 24.40 -4.36 -18.93
CA MET A 598 25.64 -3.58 -18.78
C MET A 598 25.58 -2.68 -17.55
N ARG A 599 24.44 -2.03 -17.29
CA ARG A 599 24.22 -1.14 -16.15
C ARG A 599 24.32 -1.88 -14.82
N ALA A 600 23.82 -3.11 -14.74
CA ALA A 600 23.83 -3.94 -13.54
C ALA A 600 25.24 -4.33 -13.07
N LYS A 601 26.25 -4.25 -13.94
CA LYS A 601 27.66 -4.51 -13.59
C LYS A 601 28.36 -3.30 -12.96
N LEU A 602 27.71 -2.13 -12.95
CA LEU A 602 28.26 -0.92 -12.36
C LEU A 602 28.06 -0.95 -10.85
N ASP A 603 29.12 -0.63 -10.10
CA ASP A 603 29.00 -0.35 -8.67
C ASP A 603 28.23 0.96 -8.47
N ARG A 604 27.07 0.86 -7.80
CA ARG A 604 26.13 1.95 -7.55
C ARG A 604 26.61 2.93 -6.48
N LEU A 605 27.64 2.58 -5.72
CA LEU A 605 28.25 3.41 -4.69
C LEU A 605 29.59 4.02 -5.13
N ALA A 606 30.13 3.56 -6.28
CA ALA A 606 31.37 4.11 -6.81
C ALA A 606 31.24 5.61 -7.16
N PRO A 607 32.26 6.45 -6.89
CA PRO A 607 32.24 7.88 -7.21
C PRO A 607 32.00 8.18 -8.70
N ASP A 608 32.45 7.30 -9.60
CA ASP A 608 32.32 7.43 -11.05
C ASP A 608 31.05 6.78 -11.63
N TYR A 609 30.15 6.27 -10.78
CA TYR A 609 28.92 5.58 -11.18
C TYR A 609 28.11 6.41 -12.18
N TYR A 610 27.87 7.70 -11.90
CA TYR A 610 27.06 8.56 -12.77
C TYR A 610 27.70 8.79 -14.14
N GLN A 611 29.03 8.93 -14.19
CA GLN A 611 29.77 9.08 -15.44
C GLN A 611 29.64 7.81 -16.30
N LYS A 612 29.84 6.63 -15.69
CA LYS A 612 29.73 5.34 -16.36
C LYS A 612 28.29 5.00 -16.77
N ARG A 613 27.29 5.35 -15.94
CA ARG A 613 25.88 5.05 -16.24
C ARG A 613 25.32 5.94 -17.34
N LYS A 614 25.80 7.18 -17.48
CA LYS A 614 25.20 8.19 -18.38
C LYS A 614 24.98 7.67 -19.81
N PRO A 615 25.97 7.12 -20.52
CA PRO A 615 25.75 6.64 -21.90
C PRO A 615 24.71 5.51 -21.98
N LEU A 616 24.66 4.62 -20.98
CA LEU A 616 23.67 3.54 -20.91
C LEU A 616 22.26 4.10 -20.65
N TYR A 617 22.16 5.06 -19.73
CA TYR A 617 20.92 5.75 -19.41
C TYR A 617 20.37 6.51 -20.62
N ASP A 618 21.20 7.31 -21.30
CA ASP A 618 20.80 8.08 -22.49
C ASP A 618 20.31 7.15 -23.62
N ALA A 619 21.01 6.03 -23.85
CA ALA A 619 20.60 5.03 -24.85
C ALA A 619 19.28 4.33 -24.48
N GLY A 620 19.06 4.03 -23.20
CA GLY A 620 17.81 3.47 -22.70
C GLY A 620 16.64 4.45 -22.90
N GLN A 621 16.85 5.73 -22.60
CA GLN A 621 15.87 6.78 -22.84
C GLN A 621 15.55 6.95 -24.34
N ALA A 622 16.54 6.82 -25.22
CA ALA A 622 16.33 6.87 -26.66
C ALA A 622 15.44 5.70 -27.16
N ILE A 623 15.56 4.52 -26.56
CA ILE A 623 14.68 3.37 -26.86
C ILE A 623 13.23 3.69 -26.50
N ILE A 624 13.01 4.25 -25.31
CA ILE A 624 11.68 4.54 -24.78
C ILE A 624 11.02 5.69 -25.55
N THR A 625 11.72 6.81 -25.71
CA THR A 625 11.22 8.01 -26.41
C THR A 625 11.01 7.79 -27.91
N GLY A 626 11.77 6.86 -28.51
CA GLY A 626 11.64 6.41 -29.90
C GLY A 626 10.68 5.24 -30.11
N ALA A 627 9.99 4.76 -29.08
CA ALA A 627 9.10 3.59 -29.19
C ALA A 627 7.88 3.89 -30.07
N GLN A 628 7.52 2.94 -30.94
CA GLN A 628 6.35 3.03 -31.83
C GLN A 628 5.04 3.31 -31.06
N TYR A 629 4.89 2.71 -29.87
CA TYR A 629 3.68 2.78 -29.04
C TYR A 629 3.85 3.70 -27.81
N LYS A 630 4.73 4.70 -27.87
CA LYS A 630 5.08 5.53 -26.68
C LYS A 630 3.91 6.21 -25.97
N ASN A 631 2.88 6.61 -26.72
CA ASN A 631 1.70 7.30 -26.20
C ASN A 631 0.46 6.40 -26.21
N THR A 632 0.66 5.08 -26.15
CA THR A 632 -0.44 4.10 -26.25
C THR A 632 -0.47 3.26 -24.98
N VAL A 633 -1.67 3.13 -24.39
CA VAL A 633 -1.90 2.12 -23.36
C VAL A 633 -2.02 0.76 -24.05
N GLY A 634 -1.16 -0.16 -23.64
CA GLY A 634 -0.96 -1.47 -24.25
C GLY A 634 -0.68 -2.54 -23.21
N LEU A 635 0.03 -3.59 -23.61
CA LEU A 635 0.49 -4.68 -22.76
C LEU A 635 1.99 -4.89 -23.01
N PHE A 636 2.84 -4.13 -22.32
CA PHE A 636 4.29 -4.15 -22.52
C PHE A 636 4.92 -5.17 -21.57
N GLU A 637 5.67 -6.14 -22.11
CA GLU A 637 6.32 -7.17 -21.29
C GLU A 637 7.48 -6.58 -20.47
N GLY A 638 7.59 -7.06 -19.23
CA GLY A 638 8.51 -6.60 -18.21
C GLY A 638 7.81 -5.68 -17.21
N GLY A 639 7.76 -6.10 -15.95
CA GLY A 639 7.21 -5.33 -14.83
C GLY A 639 7.37 -6.09 -13.52
N GLY A 640 7.24 -5.40 -12.40
CA GLY A 640 7.31 -6.01 -11.06
C GLY A 640 8.58 -6.81 -10.86
N TYR A 641 9.75 -6.27 -11.17
CA TYR A 641 11.04 -6.96 -11.01
C TYR A 641 11.22 -8.23 -11.89
N VAL A 642 10.24 -8.57 -12.73
CA VAL A 642 10.24 -9.78 -13.56
C VAL A 642 10.27 -9.41 -15.05
N SER A 643 11.31 -9.88 -15.74
CA SER A 643 11.55 -9.53 -17.15
C SER A 643 10.57 -10.16 -18.15
N LYS A 644 9.93 -11.29 -17.81
CA LYS A 644 9.03 -12.05 -18.68
C LYS A 644 7.78 -12.52 -17.96
N GLY A 645 6.64 -12.51 -18.64
CA GLY A 645 5.37 -13.00 -18.10
C GLY A 645 4.62 -12.06 -17.15
N VAL A 646 5.24 -10.95 -16.72
CA VAL A 646 4.56 -9.81 -16.09
C VAL A 646 4.57 -8.64 -17.08
N TYR A 647 3.46 -7.92 -17.14
CA TYR A 647 3.23 -6.85 -18.09
C TYR A 647 2.77 -5.56 -17.41
N ARG A 648 3.12 -4.43 -18.03
CA ARG A 648 2.77 -3.07 -17.60
C ARG A 648 1.94 -2.33 -18.67
N PRO A 649 1.21 -1.27 -18.32
CA PRO A 649 0.25 -0.61 -19.21
C PRO A 649 0.89 0.31 -20.26
N ALA A 650 2.08 0.87 -20.00
CA ALA A 650 2.73 1.82 -20.89
C ALA A 650 4.21 1.48 -21.08
N VAL A 651 4.81 1.96 -22.18
CA VAL A 651 6.26 1.77 -22.38
C VAL A 651 7.08 2.54 -21.35
N ASP A 652 6.53 3.66 -20.86
CA ASP A 652 7.10 4.53 -19.84
C ASP A 652 6.05 5.04 -18.86
N CYS A 653 6.47 5.24 -17.62
CA CYS A 653 5.65 5.66 -16.49
C CYS A 653 6.58 6.14 -15.36
N ARG A 654 6.07 7.00 -14.47
CA ARG A 654 6.72 7.33 -13.19
C ARG A 654 7.10 6.08 -12.37
N MET A 655 6.36 4.98 -12.54
CA MET A 655 6.65 3.70 -11.89
C MET A 655 7.68 2.83 -12.65
N PHE A 656 8.16 3.27 -13.82
CA PHE A 656 9.09 2.50 -14.66
C PHE A 656 10.48 3.14 -14.72
N THR A 657 10.60 4.37 -15.21
CA THR A 657 11.91 4.97 -15.43
C THR A 657 12.28 5.96 -14.34
N LEU A 658 13.58 5.99 -14.01
CA LEU A 658 14.19 7.07 -13.25
C LEU A 658 14.16 8.36 -14.08
N SER A 659 13.01 9.05 -14.13
CA SER A 659 12.79 10.28 -14.90
C SER A 659 11.59 11.06 -14.35
N LEU A 660 11.45 12.34 -14.72
CA LEU A 660 10.28 13.14 -14.33
C LEU A 660 9.04 12.90 -15.21
N VAL A 661 8.99 11.81 -15.98
CA VAL A 661 7.78 11.43 -16.72
C VAL A 661 6.58 11.31 -15.78
N GLY A 662 5.38 11.61 -16.29
CA GLY A 662 4.15 11.48 -15.51
C GLY A 662 3.77 10.02 -15.26
N PHE A 663 2.76 9.82 -14.41
CA PHE A 663 2.08 8.53 -14.33
C PHE A 663 1.35 8.24 -15.64
N ASP A 664 1.38 7.00 -16.10
CA ASP A 664 0.59 6.59 -17.26
C ASP A 664 -0.93 6.66 -16.95
N PRO A 665 -1.81 6.56 -17.96
CA PRO A 665 -3.26 6.67 -17.74
C PRO A 665 -3.86 5.65 -16.75
N VAL A 666 -3.29 4.44 -16.64
CA VAL A 666 -3.75 3.40 -15.72
C VAL A 666 -3.33 3.72 -14.28
N CYS A 667 -2.07 4.08 -14.07
CA CYS A 667 -1.59 4.58 -12.77
C CYS A 667 -2.38 5.82 -12.32
N SER A 668 -2.58 6.79 -13.22
CA SER A 668 -3.38 8.00 -12.94
C SER A 668 -4.83 7.66 -12.56
N ALA A 669 -5.45 6.69 -13.22
CA ALA A 669 -6.80 6.24 -12.89
C ALA A 669 -6.86 5.54 -11.53
N ALA A 670 -5.86 4.73 -11.18
CA ALA A 670 -5.77 4.09 -9.87
C ALA A 670 -5.61 5.12 -8.74
N ILE A 671 -4.70 6.08 -8.87
CA ILE A 671 -4.51 7.17 -7.90
C ILE A 671 -5.80 7.97 -7.72
N ASN A 672 -6.49 8.32 -8.81
CA ASN A 672 -7.77 9.02 -8.71
C ASN A 672 -8.83 8.22 -7.93
N LYS A 673 -8.89 6.90 -8.09
CA LYS A 673 -9.78 6.04 -7.31
C LYS A 673 -9.41 6.05 -5.83
N VAL A 674 -8.12 6.04 -5.49
CA VAL A 674 -7.67 6.16 -4.09
C VAL A 674 -8.14 7.49 -3.49
N ILE A 675 -7.87 8.61 -4.16
CA ILE A 675 -8.31 9.95 -3.68
C ILE A 675 -9.83 9.97 -3.47
N ASP A 676 -10.58 9.37 -4.39
CA ASP A 676 -12.04 9.29 -4.28
C ASP A 676 -12.52 8.51 -3.05
N THR A 677 -11.73 7.56 -2.51
CA THR A 677 -12.09 6.87 -1.26
C THR A 677 -12.07 7.75 -0.02
N PHE A 678 -11.42 8.91 -0.08
CA PHE A 678 -11.37 9.87 1.03
C PHE A 678 -12.41 10.98 0.84
N CYS A 679 -12.60 11.44 -0.40
CA CYS A 679 -13.30 12.69 -0.67
C CYS A 679 -14.74 12.56 -1.18
N LYS A 680 -15.22 11.35 -1.52
CA LYS A 680 -16.54 11.15 -2.15
C LYS A 680 -17.57 10.41 -1.31
#